data_AF-A0A1Y1VFA6-F1
#
_entry.id   AF-A0A1Y1VFA6-F1
#
_cell.length_a   1.000
_cell.length_b   1.000
_cell.length_c   1.000
_cell.angle_alpha   90.00
_cell.angle_beta   90.00
_cell.angle_gamma   90.00
#
_symmetry.space_group_name_H-M   'P 1'
#
loop_
_entity.id
_entity.type
_entity.pdbx_description
1 polymer ?
#
loop_
_entity_poly.entity_id
_entity_poly.type
_entity_poly.pdbx_seq_one_letter_code
_entity_poly.pdbx_strand_id
1 'polypeptide(L)'
;MKYFSKIVLQSALLVLSARALPVTPQKNKVIKILTDKPDSIIATKWNDYCSSIKNFFTTTEAENLLLHEYDIDFTFNYDELYDKKSTNSYETYLNSIIKELKENNYDMMILDDKFLFSENAYIQSQYIDSTFGKNIHNEYLDLTSDINKDSLSFHDSKILSDGYYDNHLYAIPFEKDFDVIFYRNDNASFGNVNMINVSWDDLVNINTEASVNKLSVPLGNSDELLHLFIEYANEKIDLSGNNKESNYEKLYNQNSKDIFNSFSSFVTKFGTNITSEITFIDAYETFINGKSSVFKGKASHYHAILNTPNGKNVMMQLPPKNTSIINNKYIVINKNSLLDKKVLIEAAKRLTSKEMQLYKAEQFGKIPTFDMTQRDSDPSIKTYSEKNPELLNIISKIIPLHLKDIFKSEFSAPFMEVRILLPQDIRKYLKEKNNNDLSNVIENIKMLLMDKSNVIHFPTYLLYAPIIIFTLLAIIVVILIFKYRNYSCLKIFSPGFCILSIIGIIMSIIHPMISMENTNPNVCKYLYIYETIFTDLTLFPMVAVTYRLYTIYSSKAKDNKIKHLNTRINIFFIIAMLIMVFYSAAVSLFILNFYFHSYGTIDTYRQQVCTYSDNGIFESIERRVNELIYIVMIVLIVRTGKVCKKYGAFKYIYIMFCIGIMEYAFNFILNYLPTNGYFGFYLISIIIKTVLNGLLIYYLVGSRLIYVIKHRNNADNLNYE
;
A
#
# COMPACT_ATOMS: atom_id res chain seq x y z
N MET A 1 30.26 -14.56 61.04
CA MET A 1 30.71 -13.28 60.43
C MET A 1 32.05 -13.35 59.68
N LYS A 2 33.10 -14.05 60.15
CA LYS A 2 34.41 -14.13 59.44
C LYS A 2 34.35 -14.70 58.01
N TYR A 3 33.42 -15.60 57.71
CA TYR A 3 33.26 -16.17 56.36
C TYR A 3 32.56 -15.23 55.38
N PHE A 4 31.62 -14.39 55.85
CA PHE A 4 30.88 -13.46 54.99
C PHE A 4 31.78 -12.32 54.50
N SER A 5 32.68 -11.83 55.36
CA SER A 5 33.72 -10.84 54.98
C SER A 5 34.65 -11.37 53.89
N LYS A 6 35.05 -12.65 53.94
CA LYS A 6 35.88 -13.28 52.89
C LYS A 6 35.14 -13.40 51.56
N ILE A 7 33.86 -13.75 51.57
CA ILE A 7 33.05 -13.87 50.34
C ILE A 7 32.86 -12.49 49.70
N VAL A 8 32.55 -11.45 50.50
CA VAL A 8 32.40 -10.07 49.99
C VAL A 8 33.73 -9.54 49.46
N LEU A 9 34.86 -9.81 50.14
CA LEU A 9 36.18 -9.39 49.66
C LEU A 9 36.56 -10.12 48.36
N GLN A 10 36.29 -11.43 48.25
CA GLN A 10 36.57 -12.21 47.04
C GLN A 10 35.67 -11.80 45.87
N SER A 11 34.40 -11.50 46.11
CA SER A 11 33.48 -11.01 45.07
C SER A 11 33.80 -9.57 44.65
N ALA A 12 34.22 -8.70 45.58
CA ALA A 12 34.74 -7.38 45.24
C ALA A 12 36.06 -7.46 44.44
N LEU A 13 36.95 -8.40 44.78
CA LEU A 13 38.19 -8.64 44.02
C LEU A 13 37.89 -9.16 42.61
N LEU A 14 36.89 -10.04 42.46
CA LEU A 14 36.44 -10.58 41.17
C LEU A 14 35.84 -9.49 40.28
N VAL A 15 35.04 -8.59 40.87
CA VAL A 15 34.47 -7.42 40.15
C VAL A 15 35.56 -6.42 39.77
N LEU A 16 36.57 -6.21 40.63
CA LEU A 16 37.71 -5.34 40.33
C LEU A 16 38.67 -5.95 39.30
N SER A 17 38.91 -7.27 39.33
CA SER A 17 39.73 -7.96 38.33
C SER A 17 39.03 -8.06 36.97
N ALA A 18 37.69 -8.15 36.95
CA ALA A 18 36.92 -8.07 35.71
C ALA A 18 36.96 -6.67 35.07
N ARG A 19 37.18 -5.61 35.87
CA ARG A 19 37.39 -4.23 35.39
C ARG A 19 38.84 -3.89 35.03
N ALA A 20 39.80 -4.74 35.43
CA ALA A 20 41.23 -4.56 35.17
C ALA A 20 41.73 -5.35 33.95
N LEU A 21 40.83 -5.91 33.14
CA LEU A 21 41.20 -6.43 31.83
C LEU A 21 41.78 -5.27 31.00
N PRO A 22 42.96 -5.45 30.38
CA PRO A 22 43.50 -4.44 29.48
C PRO A 22 42.46 -4.18 28.39
N VAL A 23 42.06 -2.92 28.26
CA VAL A 23 41.32 -2.43 27.10
C VAL A 23 42.25 -2.67 25.91
N THR A 24 42.06 -3.79 25.23
CA THR A 24 42.55 -3.97 23.87
C THR A 24 42.07 -2.74 23.09
N PRO A 25 42.96 -2.00 22.39
CA PRO A 25 42.54 -0.86 21.60
C PRO A 25 41.39 -1.30 20.70
N GLN A 26 40.24 -0.67 20.94
CA GLN A 26 39.00 -1.02 20.27
C GLN A 26 39.23 -0.86 18.77
N LYS A 27 39.06 -1.96 18.04
CA LYS A 27 38.95 -2.00 16.58
C LYS A 27 38.05 -0.82 16.16
N ASN A 28 38.52 0.07 15.27
CA ASN A 28 37.75 1.22 14.77
C ASN A 28 36.28 0.82 14.56
N LYS A 29 35.34 1.58 15.14
CA LYS A 29 33.91 1.28 15.04
C LYS A 29 33.46 1.60 13.62
N VAL A 30 33.00 0.61 12.86
CA VAL A 30 32.62 0.81 11.46
C VAL A 30 31.11 1.01 11.37
N ILE A 31 30.68 2.11 10.75
CA ILE A 31 29.30 2.38 10.34
C ILE A 31 29.07 1.69 9.00
N LYS A 32 28.16 0.72 8.97
CA LYS A 32 27.85 -0.07 7.78
C LYS A 32 26.72 0.55 6.99
N ILE A 33 26.97 0.80 5.71
CA ILE A 33 26.04 1.47 4.79
C ILE A 33 25.66 0.51 3.67
N LEU A 34 24.38 0.13 3.61
CA LEU A 34 23.84 -0.64 2.50
C LEU A 34 23.57 0.29 1.31
N THR A 35 23.88 -0.17 0.10
CA THR A 35 23.53 0.53 -1.14
C THR A 35 23.13 -0.48 -2.22
N ASP A 36 22.45 0.00 -3.25
CA ASP A 36 22.14 -0.81 -4.43
C ASP A 36 23.43 -1.28 -5.12
N LYS A 37 23.37 -2.46 -5.74
CA LYS A 37 24.48 -2.95 -6.57
C LYS A 37 24.84 -1.90 -7.64
N PRO A 38 26.10 -1.45 -7.72
CA PRO A 38 26.51 -0.48 -8.74
C PRO A 38 26.24 -1.06 -10.12
N ASP A 39 25.78 -0.24 -11.06
CA ASP A 39 25.57 -0.69 -12.43
C ASP A 39 26.87 -1.19 -13.09
N SER A 40 26.74 -1.91 -14.20
CA SER A 40 27.87 -2.55 -14.85
C SER A 40 28.90 -1.58 -15.43
N ILE A 41 28.53 -0.33 -15.72
CA ILE A 41 29.47 0.69 -16.23
C ILE A 41 30.40 1.14 -15.09
N ILE A 42 29.87 1.30 -13.88
CA ILE A 42 30.61 1.83 -12.73
C ILE A 42 31.18 0.72 -11.84
N ALA A 43 30.71 -0.53 -11.96
CA ALA A 43 31.07 -1.67 -11.10
C ALA A 43 32.58 -1.84 -10.89
N THR A 44 33.40 -1.63 -11.93
CA THR A 44 34.87 -1.77 -11.85
C THR A 44 35.54 -0.70 -10.98
N LYS A 45 34.91 0.47 -10.84
CA LYS A 45 35.40 1.61 -10.05
C LYS A 45 34.76 1.68 -8.65
N TRP A 46 33.94 0.69 -8.29
CA TRP A 46 33.21 0.71 -7.03
C TRP A 46 34.13 0.74 -5.81
N ASN A 47 35.18 -0.08 -5.80
CA ASN A 47 36.13 -0.11 -4.68
C ASN A 47 36.89 1.22 -4.54
N ASP A 48 37.20 1.88 -5.65
CA ASP A 48 37.85 3.19 -5.67
C ASP A 48 36.90 4.27 -5.12
N TYR A 49 35.62 4.20 -5.48
CA TYR A 49 34.57 5.04 -4.90
C TYR A 49 34.50 4.87 -3.38
N CYS A 50 34.30 3.64 -2.89
CA CYS A 50 34.19 3.37 -1.45
C CYS A 50 35.43 3.86 -0.70
N SER A 51 36.63 3.54 -1.19
CA SER A 51 37.89 3.92 -0.56
C SER A 51 38.10 5.44 -0.53
N SER A 52 37.71 6.14 -1.60
CA SER A 52 37.86 7.60 -1.68
C SER A 52 36.88 8.34 -0.78
N ILE A 53 35.62 7.90 -0.74
CA ILE A 53 34.61 8.47 0.16
C ILE A 53 35.00 8.23 1.62
N LYS A 54 35.48 7.03 1.92
CA LYS A 54 36.04 6.68 3.23
C LYS A 54 37.22 7.56 3.63
N ASN A 55 38.17 7.78 2.72
CA ASN A 55 39.31 8.67 2.97
C ASN A 55 38.86 10.13 3.17
N PHE A 56 37.92 10.63 2.37
CA PHE A 56 37.38 11.98 2.54
C PHE A 56 36.65 12.13 3.88
N PHE A 57 35.86 11.13 4.26
CA PHE A 57 35.18 11.08 5.55
C PHE A 57 36.20 11.16 6.68
N THR A 58 37.14 10.22 6.76
CA THR A 58 38.18 10.16 7.81
C THR A 58 39.10 11.39 7.87
N THR A 59 39.46 11.98 6.73
CA THR A 59 40.29 13.20 6.73
C THR A 59 39.56 14.42 7.23
N THR A 60 38.24 14.51 7.01
CA THR A 60 37.44 15.62 7.55
C THR A 60 36.87 15.35 8.95
N GLU A 61 36.94 14.12 9.44
CA GLU A 61 36.61 13.74 10.82
C GLU A 61 37.60 14.27 11.87
N ALA A 62 38.83 14.59 11.49
CA ALA A 62 39.85 15.10 12.42
C ALA A 62 39.40 16.34 13.21
N GLU A 63 38.36 17.04 12.72
CA GLU A 63 37.78 18.23 13.33
C GLU A 63 36.55 17.94 14.22
N ASN A 64 35.93 16.75 14.13
CA ASN A 64 34.71 16.40 14.88
C ASN A 64 34.95 15.28 15.90
N LEU A 65 34.93 15.66 17.19
CA LEU A 65 35.14 14.75 18.33
C LEU A 65 34.17 13.55 18.38
N LEU A 66 32.98 13.66 17.77
CA LEU A 66 31.99 12.57 17.76
C LEU A 66 32.31 11.48 16.74
N LEU A 67 32.97 11.81 15.64
CA LEU A 67 33.22 10.89 14.52
C LEU A 67 34.65 10.31 14.51
N HIS A 68 35.59 10.91 15.25
CA HIS A 68 37.02 10.51 15.24
C HIS A 68 37.31 9.01 15.51
N GLU A 69 36.43 8.29 16.21
CA GLU A 69 36.61 6.84 16.47
C GLU A 69 35.90 5.93 15.45
N TYR A 70 35.19 6.52 14.48
CA TYR A 70 34.36 5.82 13.54
C TYR A 70 35.01 5.75 12.17
N ASP A 71 34.55 4.78 11.40
CA ASP A 71 34.93 4.57 10.01
C ASP A 71 33.67 4.18 9.23
N ILE A 72 33.68 4.28 7.90
CA ILE A 72 32.53 3.92 7.07
C ILE A 72 32.85 2.77 6.12
N ASP A 73 31.86 1.92 5.88
CA ASP A 73 31.96 0.82 4.93
C ASP A 73 30.68 0.69 4.10
N PHE A 74 30.83 0.71 2.78
CA PHE A 74 29.73 0.60 1.83
C PHE A 74 29.68 -0.81 1.27
N THR A 75 28.53 -1.46 1.40
CA THR A 75 28.32 -2.81 0.86
C THR A 75 26.96 -2.90 0.17
N PHE A 76 26.82 -3.90 -0.69
CA PHE A 76 25.60 -4.17 -1.45
C PHE A 76 25.34 -5.67 -1.47
N ASN A 77 24.13 -6.08 -1.84
CA ASN A 77 23.78 -7.48 -1.98
C ASN A 77 24.46 -8.09 -3.22
N TYR A 78 25.47 -8.95 -3.03
CA TYR A 78 26.20 -9.58 -4.14
C TYR A 78 25.32 -10.44 -5.05
N ASP A 79 24.27 -11.05 -4.49
CA ASP A 79 23.31 -11.90 -5.20
C ASP A 79 22.28 -11.09 -6.01
N GLU A 80 22.26 -9.75 -5.87
CA GLU A 80 21.40 -8.88 -6.66
C GLU A 80 21.74 -8.97 -8.16
N LEU A 81 20.70 -9.12 -8.99
CA LEU A 81 20.84 -9.10 -10.44
C LEU A 81 20.91 -7.66 -10.97
N TYR A 82 21.81 -7.41 -11.92
CA TYR A 82 21.89 -6.13 -12.64
C TYR A 82 20.57 -5.81 -13.34
N ASP A 83 20.02 -6.78 -14.09
CA ASP A 83 18.77 -6.63 -14.83
C ASP A 83 17.62 -7.35 -14.10
N LYS A 84 16.78 -6.57 -13.42
CA LYS A 84 15.60 -7.06 -12.69
C LYS A 84 14.45 -7.35 -13.68
N LYS A 85 14.59 -8.41 -14.47
CA LYS A 85 13.72 -8.77 -15.61
C LYS A 85 12.32 -9.26 -15.24
N SER A 86 12.11 -9.89 -14.09
CA SER A 86 10.84 -10.53 -13.73
C SER A 86 10.28 -9.98 -12.42
N THR A 87 8.98 -10.19 -12.19
CA THR A 87 8.32 -9.89 -10.90
C THR A 87 9.09 -10.50 -9.74
N ASN A 88 9.41 -11.79 -9.82
CA ASN A 88 10.12 -12.52 -8.76
C ASN A 88 11.53 -11.96 -8.49
N SER A 89 12.29 -11.57 -9.53
CA SER A 89 13.61 -10.98 -9.30
C SER A 89 13.52 -9.60 -8.66
N TYR A 90 12.47 -8.85 -8.98
CA TYR A 90 12.16 -7.57 -8.36
C TYR A 90 11.72 -7.72 -6.90
N GLU A 91 10.80 -8.65 -6.62
CA GLU A 91 10.35 -8.98 -5.27
C GLU A 91 11.52 -9.44 -4.39
N THR A 92 12.41 -10.28 -4.92
CA THR A 92 13.61 -10.75 -4.20
C THR A 92 14.52 -9.57 -3.84
N TYR A 93 14.73 -8.63 -4.77
CA TYR A 93 15.50 -7.42 -4.53
C TYR A 93 14.86 -6.56 -3.41
N LEU A 94 13.57 -6.25 -3.51
CA LEU A 94 12.86 -5.46 -2.49
C LEU A 94 12.85 -6.15 -1.13
N ASN A 95 12.61 -7.46 -1.09
CA ASN A 95 12.66 -8.26 0.13
C ASN A 95 14.04 -8.22 0.79
N SER A 96 15.11 -8.20 0.00
CA SER A 96 16.47 -8.09 0.56
C SER A 96 16.67 -6.75 1.28
N ILE A 97 16.22 -5.64 0.71
CA ILE A 97 16.32 -4.31 1.35
C ILE A 97 15.47 -4.28 2.63
N ILE A 98 14.23 -4.74 2.55
CA ILE A 98 13.28 -4.70 3.69
C ILE A 98 13.74 -5.60 4.83
N LYS A 99 14.34 -6.75 4.52
CA LYS A 99 14.94 -7.63 5.52
C LYS A 99 16.06 -6.90 6.27
N GLU A 100 16.99 -6.27 5.55
CA GLU A 100 18.10 -5.55 6.18
C GLU A 100 17.63 -4.34 7.00
N LEU A 101 16.51 -3.69 6.62
CA LEU A 101 15.90 -2.60 7.39
C LEU A 101 15.35 -3.08 8.75
N LYS A 102 14.77 -4.28 8.78
CA LYS A 102 14.24 -4.90 10.01
C LYS A 102 15.34 -5.51 10.87
N GLU A 103 16.48 -5.83 10.28
CA GLU A 103 17.67 -6.33 10.98
C GLU A 103 18.60 -5.18 11.39
N ASN A 104 19.65 -5.50 12.16
CA ASN A 104 20.64 -4.53 12.65
C ASN A 104 22.02 -4.74 12.00
N ASN A 105 22.08 -5.43 10.86
CA ASN A 105 23.33 -5.69 10.13
C ASN A 105 23.92 -4.42 9.53
N TYR A 106 23.07 -3.45 9.22
CA TYR A 106 23.39 -2.17 8.59
C TYR A 106 22.87 -1.01 9.42
N ASP A 107 23.69 0.03 9.52
CA ASP A 107 23.39 1.23 10.32
C ASP A 107 22.68 2.30 9.50
N MET A 108 23.04 2.41 8.21
CA MET A 108 22.43 3.33 7.26
C MET A 108 22.21 2.64 5.91
N MET A 109 21.33 3.21 5.11
CA MET A 109 21.03 2.72 3.76
C MET A 109 20.91 3.87 2.77
N ILE A 110 21.42 3.68 1.57
CA ILE A 110 21.20 4.58 0.44
C ILE A 110 20.09 3.97 -0.43
N LEU A 111 18.92 4.59 -0.42
CA LEU A 111 17.71 4.10 -1.08
C LEU A 111 17.30 5.03 -2.23
N ASP A 112 16.84 4.43 -3.32
CA ASP A 112 16.24 5.13 -4.46
C ASP A 112 14.86 5.73 -4.09
N ASP A 113 14.54 6.91 -4.62
CA ASP A 113 13.29 7.63 -4.42
C ASP A 113 12.04 6.83 -4.79
N LYS A 114 12.14 5.95 -5.77
CA LYS A 114 11.10 5.00 -6.20
C LYS A 114 10.83 3.90 -5.16
N PHE A 115 11.74 3.66 -4.22
CA PHE A 115 11.51 2.79 -3.07
C PHE A 115 10.98 3.59 -1.87
N LEU A 116 11.51 4.79 -1.66
CA LEU A 116 11.17 5.60 -0.50
C LEU A 116 9.68 5.98 -0.46
N PHE A 117 8.98 5.50 0.58
CA PHE A 117 7.54 5.67 0.84
C PHE A 117 6.62 5.13 -0.27
N SER A 118 7.10 4.26 -1.16
CA SER A 118 6.30 3.79 -2.30
C SER A 118 5.24 2.75 -1.93
N GLU A 119 5.30 2.21 -0.71
CA GLU A 119 4.27 1.35 -0.13
C GLU A 119 3.05 2.14 0.36
N ASN A 120 3.21 3.45 0.62
CA ASN A 120 2.19 4.27 1.22
C ASN A 120 1.21 4.81 0.15
N ALA A 121 -0.06 4.50 0.30
CA ALA A 121 -1.17 5.09 -0.45
C ALA A 121 -2.41 5.19 0.44
N TYR A 122 -3.39 5.99 0.03
CA TYR A 122 -4.67 6.09 0.74
C TYR A 122 -5.41 4.74 0.76
N ILE A 123 -5.33 3.99 -0.35
CA ILE A 123 -5.78 2.60 -0.45
C ILE A 123 -4.54 1.71 -0.53
N GLN A 124 -4.23 1.02 0.56
CA GLN A 124 -3.11 0.09 0.65
C GLN A 124 -3.34 -1.15 -0.23
N SER A 125 -2.27 -1.80 -0.68
CA SER A 125 -2.35 -2.98 -1.54
C SER A 125 -2.20 -4.26 -0.74
N GLN A 126 -3.14 -5.20 -0.89
CA GLN A 126 -3.03 -6.54 -0.30
C GLN A 126 -1.79 -7.28 -0.76
N TYR A 127 -1.44 -7.13 -2.03
CA TYR A 127 -0.26 -7.76 -2.59
C TYR A 127 1.02 -7.21 -1.94
N ILE A 128 1.16 -5.90 -1.81
CA ILE A 128 2.33 -5.29 -1.14
C ILE A 128 2.37 -5.69 0.34
N ASP A 129 1.24 -5.59 1.03
CA ASP A 129 1.18 -5.88 2.46
C ASP A 129 1.52 -7.33 2.80
N SER A 130 1.02 -8.28 1.99
CA SER A 130 1.27 -9.71 2.19
C SER A 130 2.68 -10.13 1.79
N THR A 131 3.29 -9.44 0.82
CA THR A 131 4.63 -9.76 0.31
C THR A 131 5.73 -9.11 1.15
N PHE A 132 5.57 -7.84 1.52
CA PHE A 132 6.63 -6.99 2.09
C PHE A 132 6.34 -6.52 3.52
N GLY A 133 5.06 -6.46 3.89
CA GLY A 133 4.58 -5.84 5.12
C GLY A 133 4.24 -4.36 4.96
N LYS A 134 3.70 -3.78 6.04
CA LYS A 134 3.19 -2.40 6.07
C LYS A 134 4.18 -1.42 6.63
N ASN A 135 4.01 -0.15 6.23
CA ASN A 135 4.66 1.01 6.84
C ASN A 135 6.17 0.80 7.01
N ILE A 136 6.86 0.51 5.91
CA ILE A 136 8.30 0.20 5.90
C ILE A 136 9.09 1.38 6.49
N HIS A 137 8.59 2.60 6.29
CA HIS A 137 9.13 3.82 6.90
C HIS A 137 9.21 3.82 8.44
N ASN A 138 8.49 2.96 9.14
CA ASN A 138 8.60 2.83 10.61
C ASN A 138 9.97 2.29 11.06
N GLU A 139 10.71 1.65 10.16
CA GLU A 139 12.09 1.19 10.37
C GLU A 139 13.13 2.30 10.16
N TYR A 140 12.70 3.47 9.67
CA TYR A 140 13.56 4.64 9.51
C TYR A 140 13.62 5.44 10.80
N LEU A 141 14.78 6.04 11.08
CA LEU A 141 14.90 7.01 12.18
C LEU A 141 14.26 8.34 11.76
N ASP A 142 13.37 8.88 12.60
CA ASP A 142 12.85 10.25 12.44
C ASP A 142 13.95 11.25 12.80
N LEU A 143 14.26 12.15 11.87
CA LEU A 143 15.34 13.13 11.93
C LEU A 143 14.83 14.56 12.18
N THR A 144 13.51 14.73 12.30
CA THR A 144 12.84 16.05 12.34
C THR A 144 13.33 16.93 13.48
N SER A 145 13.59 16.34 14.66
CA SER A 145 14.10 17.06 15.83
C SER A 145 15.58 17.39 15.76
N ASP A 146 16.35 16.61 15.00
CA ASP A 146 17.81 16.58 15.08
C ASP A 146 18.50 17.30 13.91
N ILE A 147 17.75 17.59 12.85
CA ILE A 147 18.24 18.29 11.66
C ILE A 147 17.37 19.52 11.40
N ASN A 148 18.00 20.71 11.46
CA ASN A 148 17.33 21.94 11.09
C ASN A 148 17.06 21.96 9.57
N LYS A 149 15.82 22.23 9.17
CA LYS A 149 15.40 22.37 7.77
C LYS A 149 16.27 23.37 6.99
N ASP A 150 16.68 24.47 7.62
CA ASP A 150 17.51 25.49 6.97
C ASP A 150 18.91 24.96 6.61
N SER A 151 19.44 23.99 7.36
CA SER A 151 20.74 23.37 7.05
C SER A 151 20.71 22.54 5.76
N LEU A 152 19.52 22.16 5.30
CA LEU A 152 19.27 21.38 4.09
C LEU A 152 18.76 22.25 2.93
N SER A 153 18.64 23.58 3.11
CA SER A 153 18.01 24.45 2.11
C SER A 153 18.80 24.58 0.80
N PHE A 154 20.04 24.12 0.77
CA PHE A 154 20.87 24.10 -0.43
C PHE A 154 20.49 22.98 -1.41
N HIS A 155 19.70 22.00 -0.96
CA HIS A 155 19.12 20.98 -1.80
C HIS A 155 17.94 21.53 -2.61
N ASP A 156 17.71 20.98 -3.80
CA ASP A 156 16.49 21.23 -4.58
C ASP A 156 15.23 20.96 -3.73
N SER A 157 14.31 21.93 -3.73
CA SER A 157 13.14 21.90 -2.84
C SER A 157 12.24 20.68 -3.05
N LYS A 158 12.09 20.19 -4.30
CA LYS A 158 11.30 19.01 -4.63
C LYS A 158 12.02 17.75 -4.15
N ILE A 159 13.32 17.64 -4.42
CA ILE A 159 14.14 16.51 -3.93
C ILE A 159 14.11 16.45 -2.40
N LEU A 160 14.27 17.58 -1.72
CA LEU A 160 14.20 17.63 -0.25
C LEU A 160 12.82 17.21 0.27
N SER A 161 11.74 17.67 -0.37
CA SER A 161 10.37 17.35 0.04
C SER A 161 10.04 15.86 -0.05
N ASP A 162 10.63 15.14 -1.01
CA ASP A 162 10.42 13.70 -1.17
C ASP A 162 11.08 12.87 -0.04
N GLY A 163 11.95 13.47 0.78
CA GLY A 163 12.51 12.88 2.00
C GLY A 163 11.61 12.99 3.24
N TYR A 164 10.48 13.71 3.13
CA TYR A 164 9.49 13.87 4.18
C TYR A 164 8.29 12.94 3.99
N TYR A 165 7.77 12.42 5.09
CA TYR A 165 6.48 11.73 5.15
C TYR A 165 5.68 12.24 6.34
N ASP A 166 4.42 12.65 6.11
CA ASP A 166 3.54 13.25 7.12
C ASP A 166 4.17 14.42 7.93
N ASN A 167 4.96 15.26 7.25
CA ASN A 167 5.75 16.37 7.83
C ASN A 167 6.94 15.95 8.71
N HIS A 168 7.29 14.67 8.75
CA HIS A 168 8.49 14.17 9.42
C HIS A 168 9.59 13.86 8.40
N LEU A 169 10.83 14.25 8.70
CA LEU A 169 12.02 13.97 7.88
C LEU A 169 12.57 12.59 8.23
N TYR A 170 12.59 11.66 7.27
CA TYR A 170 13.20 10.33 7.46
C TYR A 170 14.41 10.07 6.58
N ALA A 171 14.59 10.85 5.53
CA ALA A 171 15.58 10.58 4.50
C ALA A 171 16.23 11.89 4.01
N ILE A 172 17.56 11.90 3.88
CA ILE A 172 18.32 13.08 3.46
C ILE A 172 18.79 12.90 2.01
N PRO A 173 18.61 13.89 1.11
CA PRO A 173 19.08 13.78 -0.27
C PRO A 173 20.58 13.47 -0.37
N PHE A 174 20.94 12.43 -1.11
CA PHE A 174 22.31 11.93 -1.24
C PHE A 174 22.87 12.13 -2.64
N GLU A 175 22.14 11.75 -3.69
CA GLU A 175 22.54 11.90 -5.10
C GLU A 175 21.33 12.21 -5.99
N LYS A 176 21.59 12.97 -7.06
CA LYS A 176 20.65 13.21 -8.15
C LYS A 176 21.19 12.56 -9.43
N ASP A 177 20.31 12.06 -10.28
CA ASP A 177 20.65 11.59 -11.61
C ASP A 177 19.44 11.72 -12.55
N PHE A 178 19.67 11.62 -13.85
CA PHE A 178 18.60 11.68 -14.85
C PHE A 178 19.02 11.01 -16.16
N ASP A 179 18.03 10.65 -16.97
CA ASP A 179 18.24 9.96 -18.24
C ASP A 179 18.79 10.94 -19.30
N VAL A 180 19.78 10.49 -20.06
CA VAL A 180 20.42 11.23 -21.17
C VAL A 180 20.64 10.32 -22.38
N ILE A 181 20.83 10.94 -23.54
CA ILE A 181 21.23 10.28 -24.77
C ILE A 181 22.72 10.54 -25.01
N PHE A 182 23.50 9.48 -25.01
CA PHE A 182 24.89 9.47 -25.42
C PHE A 182 24.99 9.29 -26.93
N TYR A 183 25.88 10.05 -27.55
CA TYR A 183 26.20 9.96 -28.98
C TYR A 183 27.69 10.20 -29.20
N ARG A 184 28.20 9.79 -30.36
CA ARG A 184 29.61 10.02 -30.71
C ARG A 184 29.76 11.31 -31.53
N ASN A 185 30.82 12.06 -31.28
CA ASN A 185 31.09 13.36 -31.89
C ASN A 185 31.38 13.29 -33.40
N ASP A 186 31.78 12.12 -33.91
CA ASP A 186 31.89 11.85 -35.35
C ASP A 186 30.51 11.87 -36.06
N ASN A 187 29.42 11.82 -35.29
CA ASN A 187 28.05 11.94 -35.78
C ASN A 187 27.58 13.41 -35.81
N ALA A 188 28.12 14.19 -36.75
CA ALA A 188 27.85 15.61 -36.90
C ALA A 188 26.36 15.97 -37.10
N SER A 189 25.55 15.02 -37.61
CA SER A 189 24.12 15.22 -37.79
C SER A 189 23.35 15.28 -36.46
N PHE A 190 23.84 14.59 -35.42
CA PHE A 190 23.20 14.55 -34.11
C PHE A 190 23.60 15.72 -33.21
N GLY A 191 24.87 16.16 -33.26
CA GLY A 191 25.38 17.22 -32.38
C GLY A 191 24.66 18.57 -32.51
N ASN A 192 24.06 18.84 -33.67
CA ASN A 192 23.33 20.09 -33.96
C ASN A 192 21.81 20.00 -33.72
N VAL A 193 21.32 18.85 -33.26
CA VAL A 193 19.88 18.61 -33.09
C VAL A 193 19.38 19.34 -31.84
N ASN A 194 18.36 20.16 -32.02
CA ASN A 194 17.66 20.78 -30.89
C ASN A 194 16.60 19.82 -30.34
N MET A 195 16.93 19.13 -29.23
CA MET A 195 16.07 18.11 -28.61
C MET A 195 14.67 18.60 -28.21
N ILE A 196 14.47 19.90 -28.01
CA ILE A 196 13.15 20.50 -27.74
C ILE A 196 12.15 20.22 -28.88
N ASN A 197 12.62 20.16 -30.13
CA ASN A 197 11.78 20.05 -31.31
C ASN A 197 11.70 18.61 -31.85
N VAL A 198 12.36 17.67 -31.20
CA VAL A 198 12.56 16.30 -31.68
C VAL A 198 11.65 15.37 -30.89
N SER A 199 11.01 14.43 -31.59
CA SER A 199 10.31 13.30 -30.97
C SER A 199 11.23 12.08 -30.86
N TRP A 200 10.83 11.09 -30.05
CA TRP A 200 11.49 9.79 -30.02
C TRP A 200 11.50 9.11 -31.40
N ASP A 201 10.43 9.26 -32.18
CA ASP A 201 10.35 8.72 -33.53
C ASP A 201 11.33 9.42 -34.49
N ASP A 202 11.49 10.75 -34.36
CA ASP A 202 12.47 11.51 -35.15
C ASP A 202 13.90 11.10 -34.81
N LEU A 203 14.19 10.91 -33.51
CA LEU A 203 15.51 10.51 -33.00
C LEU A 203 16.02 9.22 -33.68
N VAL A 204 15.15 8.22 -33.80
CA VAL A 204 15.47 6.95 -34.48
C VAL A 204 15.54 7.11 -35.99
N ASN A 205 14.97 8.17 -36.57
CA ASN A 205 15.03 8.40 -38.00
C ASN A 205 16.21 9.28 -38.44
N ILE A 206 16.96 9.89 -37.51
CA ILE A 206 18.16 10.67 -37.85
C ILE A 206 19.13 9.77 -38.62
N ASN A 207 19.43 10.17 -39.87
CA ASN A 207 20.31 9.43 -40.76
C ASN A 207 21.72 9.39 -40.18
N THR A 208 22.17 8.19 -39.85
CA THR A 208 23.51 7.87 -39.40
C THR A 208 24.04 6.82 -40.38
N GLU A 209 24.96 7.22 -41.26
CA GLU A 209 25.34 6.47 -42.46
C GLU A 209 26.07 5.13 -42.19
N ALA A 210 26.23 4.70 -40.94
CA ALA A 210 27.15 3.61 -40.58
C ALA A 210 26.66 2.54 -39.59
N SER A 211 25.52 2.69 -38.89
CA SER A 211 25.13 1.75 -37.81
C SER A 211 23.94 0.86 -38.15
N VAL A 212 24.05 -0.45 -37.84
CA VAL A 212 22.96 -1.43 -37.99
C VAL A 212 21.80 -1.14 -37.03
N ASN A 213 22.10 -0.69 -35.80
CA ASN A 213 21.09 -0.34 -34.79
C ASN A 213 21.14 1.16 -34.48
N LYS A 214 20.05 1.90 -34.65
CA LYS A 214 20.10 3.35 -34.51
C LYS A 214 20.12 3.83 -33.05
N LEU A 215 19.32 3.21 -32.18
CA LEU A 215 19.22 3.51 -30.76
C LEU A 215 19.37 2.23 -29.92
N SER A 216 20.20 2.30 -28.88
CA SER A 216 20.40 1.23 -27.91
C SER A 216 19.81 1.60 -26.55
N VAL A 217 18.90 0.77 -26.05
CA VAL A 217 18.22 0.95 -24.75
C VAL A 217 18.17 -0.39 -24.01
N PRO A 218 18.43 -0.41 -22.69
CA PRO A 218 18.46 -1.63 -21.89
C PRO A 218 17.06 -2.09 -21.42
N LEU A 219 16.23 -2.53 -22.37
CA LEU A 219 14.83 -2.92 -22.12
C LEU A 219 14.65 -4.17 -21.24
N GLY A 220 15.73 -4.91 -20.99
CA GLY A 220 15.77 -6.00 -20.03
C GLY A 220 15.58 -5.53 -18.58
N ASN A 221 15.94 -4.29 -18.24
CA ASN A 221 15.69 -3.75 -16.91
C ASN A 221 14.26 -3.20 -16.81
N SER A 222 13.52 -3.58 -15.75
CA SER A 222 12.11 -3.18 -15.57
C SER A 222 11.93 -1.69 -15.33
N ASP A 223 12.84 -1.06 -14.58
CA ASP A 223 12.79 0.38 -14.35
C ASP A 223 13.08 1.12 -15.67
N GLU A 224 14.11 0.70 -16.42
CA GLU A 224 14.47 1.36 -17.69
C GLU A 224 13.38 1.22 -18.79
N LEU A 225 12.70 0.08 -18.84
CA LEU A 225 11.54 -0.11 -19.72
C LEU A 225 10.39 0.83 -19.35
N LEU A 226 10.06 0.91 -18.05
CA LEU A 226 9.02 1.80 -17.56
C LEU A 226 9.38 3.27 -17.83
N HIS A 227 10.65 3.62 -17.64
CA HIS A 227 11.14 4.96 -17.91
C HIS A 227 10.96 5.35 -19.38
N LEU A 228 11.41 4.50 -20.30
CA LEU A 228 11.26 4.75 -21.73
C LEU A 228 9.79 4.87 -22.13
N PHE A 229 8.93 3.99 -21.61
CA PHE A 229 7.50 4.03 -21.90
C PHE A 229 6.87 5.35 -21.45
N ILE A 230 7.20 5.81 -20.24
CA ILE A 230 6.63 7.04 -19.67
C ILE A 230 7.18 8.28 -20.37
N GLU A 231 8.46 8.34 -20.70
CA GLU A 231 9.02 9.44 -21.51
C GLU A 231 8.39 9.50 -22.90
N TYR A 232 8.19 8.35 -23.54
CA TYR A 232 7.54 8.26 -24.85
C TYR A 232 6.06 8.70 -24.78
N ALA A 233 5.32 8.23 -23.78
CA ALA A 233 3.93 8.62 -23.57
C ALA A 233 3.81 10.11 -23.25
N ASN A 234 4.67 10.64 -22.38
CA ASN A 234 4.67 12.05 -21.99
C ASN A 234 4.88 12.97 -23.20
N GLU A 235 5.71 12.60 -24.16
CA GLU A 235 5.89 13.35 -25.41
C GLU A 235 4.58 13.52 -26.19
N LYS A 236 3.73 12.50 -26.22
CA LYS A 236 2.49 12.49 -27.02
C LYS A 236 1.32 13.18 -26.33
N ILE A 237 1.21 13.07 -25.01
CA ILE A 237 0.00 13.48 -24.27
C ILE A 237 0.25 14.39 -23.07
N ASP A 238 1.49 14.71 -22.71
CA ASP A 238 1.89 15.48 -21.52
C ASP A 238 1.25 14.97 -20.21
N LEU A 239 1.98 14.09 -19.53
CA LEU A 239 1.62 13.50 -18.23
C LEU A 239 2.12 14.34 -17.03
N SER A 240 2.78 15.47 -17.28
CA SER A 240 3.43 16.29 -16.26
C SER A 240 2.79 17.67 -16.06
N GLY A 241 2.03 18.15 -17.05
CA GLY A 241 1.39 19.46 -17.01
C GLY A 241 0.09 19.54 -16.20
N ASN A 242 -0.56 20.71 -16.27
CA ASN A 242 -1.76 21.05 -15.49
C ASN A 242 -2.97 20.13 -15.77
N ASN A 243 -3.03 19.50 -16.94
CA ASN A 243 -4.12 18.61 -17.37
C ASN A 243 -3.79 17.12 -17.17
N LYS A 244 -2.81 16.82 -16.31
CA LYS A 244 -2.28 15.47 -16.10
C LYS A 244 -3.33 14.38 -15.90
N GLU A 245 -4.39 14.64 -15.12
CA GLU A 245 -5.43 13.62 -14.88
C GLU A 245 -6.15 13.24 -16.18
N SER A 246 -6.70 14.22 -16.89
CA SER A 246 -7.36 14.01 -18.20
C SER A 246 -6.42 13.43 -19.25
N ASN A 247 -5.15 13.83 -19.24
CA ASN A 247 -4.15 13.29 -20.15
C ASN A 247 -3.81 11.83 -19.81
N TYR A 248 -3.71 11.46 -18.53
CA TYR A 248 -3.50 10.08 -18.11
C TYR A 248 -4.66 9.16 -18.58
N GLU A 249 -5.90 9.65 -18.62
CA GLU A 249 -7.04 8.87 -19.15
C GLU A 249 -6.85 8.43 -20.61
N LYS A 250 -6.06 9.19 -21.39
CA LYS A 250 -5.72 8.83 -22.78
C LYS A 250 -4.90 7.54 -22.87
N LEU A 251 -4.29 7.10 -21.78
CA LEU A 251 -3.57 5.83 -21.71
C LEU A 251 -4.48 4.61 -21.52
N TYR A 252 -5.78 4.79 -21.22
CA TYR A 252 -6.69 3.65 -21.11
C TYR A 252 -8.03 3.84 -21.83
N ASN A 253 -8.29 5.00 -22.44
CA ASN A 253 -9.46 5.22 -23.29
C ASN A 253 -9.19 4.81 -24.76
N GLN A 254 -10.04 5.22 -25.71
CA GLN A 254 -9.90 4.88 -27.13
C GLN A 254 -8.55 5.29 -27.76
N ASN A 255 -7.90 6.33 -27.23
CA ASN A 255 -6.61 6.81 -27.73
C ASN A 255 -5.42 5.92 -27.30
N SER A 256 -5.61 5.07 -26.29
CA SER A 256 -4.57 4.19 -25.75
C SER A 256 -3.95 3.30 -26.82
N LYS A 257 -4.80 2.78 -27.72
CA LYS A 257 -4.39 1.93 -28.84
C LYS A 257 -3.36 2.61 -29.74
N ASP A 258 -3.53 3.90 -30.05
CA ASP A 258 -2.62 4.61 -30.94
C ASP A 258 -1.27 4.86 -30.26
N ILE A 259 -1.29 5.22 -28.97
CA ILE A 259 -0.07 5.42 -28.17
C ILE A 259 0.70 4.10 -28.06
N PHE A 260 0.03 3.02 -27.71
CA PHE A 260 0.67 1.72 -27.52
C PHE A 260 1.21 1.14 -28.82
N ASN A 261 0.43 1.21 -29.91
CA ASN A 261 0.89 0.74 -31.21
C ASN A 261 2.08 1.56 -31.71
N SER A 262 2.08 2.87 -31.47
CA SER A 262 3.19 3.76 -31.81
C SER A 262 4.43 3.41 -30.99
N PHE A 263 4.30 3.23 -29.68
CA PHE A 263 5.39 2.80 -28.80
C PHE A 263 5.96 1.44 -29.21
N SER A 264 5.09 0.47 -29.48
CA SER A 264 5.49 -0.84 -30.00
C SER A 264 6.27 -0.73 -31.31
N SER A 265 5.78 0.08 -32.25
CA SER A 265 6.42 0.30 -33.55
C SER A 265 7.74 1.08 -33.43
N PHE A 266 7.87 1.91 -32.40
CA PHE A 266 9.10 2.59 -32.05
C PHE A 266 10.14 1.59 -31.51
N VAL A 267 9.74 0.74 -30.55
CA VAL A 267 10.64 -0.27 -29.95
C VAL A 267 11.11 -1.31 -30.97
N THR A 268 10.29 -1.71 -31.95
CA THR A 268 10.70 -2.67 -32.99
C THR A 268 11.80 -2.13 -33.91
N LYS A 269 12.02 -0.81 -33.97
CA LYS A 269 13.12 -0.20 -34.74
C LYS A 269 14.50 -0.42 -34.09
N PHE A 270 14.57 -0.97 -32.87
CA PHE A 270 15.83 -1.22 -32.16
C PHE A 270 16.56 -2.51 -32.59
N GLY A 271 15.89 -3.43 -33.31
CA GLY A 271 16.49 -4.68 -33.81
C GLY A 271 15.51 -5.87 -33.89
N THR A 272 15.90 -6.96 -34.58
CA THR A 272 15.02 -8.06 -35.01
C THR A 272 14.83 -9.24 -34.03
N ASN A 273 15.65 -9.37 -32.97
CA ASN A 273 15.49 -10.44 -31.97
C ASN A 273 14.98 -9.87 -30.65
N ILE A 274 13.67 -9.99 -30.43
CA ILE A 274 12.92 -9.82 -29.17
C ILE A 274 13.47 -8.70 -28.29
N THR A 275 13.06 -7.49 -28.62
CA THR A 275 13.40 -6.21 -28.00
C THR A 275 13.10 -6.10 -26.49
N SER A 276 12.64 -7.14 -25.80
CA SER A 276 12.38 -7.13 -24.34
C SER A 276 13.53 -7.65 -23.47
N GLU A 277 14.67 -8.08 -24.04
CA GLU A 277 15.71 -8.80 -23.28
C GLU A 277 17.10 -8.16 -23.24
N ILE A 278 17.32 -7.08 -24.00
CA ILE A 278 18.60 -6.36 -24.09
C ILE A 278 19.02 -5.91 -22.68
N THR A 279 20.14 -6.45 -22.18
CA THR A 279 20.67 -6.08 -20.86
C THR A 279 21.31 -4.70 -20.88
N PHE A 280 21.56 -4.14 -19.71
CA PHE A 280 22.32 -2.91 -19.58
C PHE A 280 23.71 -2.99 -20.22
N ILE A 281 24.42 -4.11 -20.03
CA ILE A 281 25.74 -4.36 -20.62
C ILE A 281 25.65 -4.45 -22.13
N ASP A 282 24.69 -5.22 -22.67
CA ASP A 282 24.53 -5.39 -24.11
C ASP A 282 24.30 -4.04 -24.82
N ALA A 283 23.45 -3.19 -24.21
CA ALA A 283 23.14 -1.88 -24.76
C ALA A 283 24.37 -0.96 -24.78
N TYR A 284 25.09 -0.90 -23.65
CA TYR A 284 26.31 -0.12 -23.53
C TYR A 284 27.41 -0.59 -24.50
N GLU A 285 27.68 -1.89 -24.56
CA GLU A 285 28.69 -2.47 -25.45
C GLU A 285 28.37 -2.28 -26.93
N THR A 286 27.09 -2.35 -27.30
CA THR A 286 26.64 -2.08 -28.66
C THR A 286 26.98 -0.65 -29.07
N PHE A 287 26.78 0.31 -28.18
CA PHE A 287 27.12 1.71 -28.44
C PHE A 287 28.62 1.98 -28.45
N ILE A 288 29.36 1.56 -27.41
CA ILE A 288 30.78 1.88 -27.28
C ILE A 288 31.64 1.25 -28.39
N ASN A 289 31.17 0.14 -28.96
CA ASN A 289 31.80 -0.53 -30.11
C ASN A 289 31.34 0.02 -31.48
N GLY A 290 30.52 1.08 -31.51
CA GLY A 290 30.05 1.71 -32.74
C GLY A 290 29.01 0.91 -33.52
N LYS A 291 28.41 -0.13 -32.92
CA LYS A 291 27.29 -0.89 -33.54
C LYS A 291 25.97 -0.13 -33.42
N SER A 292 25.89 0.83 -32.49
CA SER A 292 24.79 1.77 -32.39
C SER A 292 25.24 3.23 -32.37
N SER A 293 24.41 4.09 -32.96
CA SER A 293 24.70 5.53 -33.07
C SER A 293 24.41 6.29 -31.78
N VAL A 294 23.40 5.89 -31.02
CA VAL A 294 23.02 6.54 -29.77
C VAL A 294 22.66 5.52 -28.68
N PHE A 295 22.90 5.89 -27.43
CA PHE A 295 22.62 5.08 -26.25
C PHE A 295 21.86 5.88 -25.20
N LYS A 296 20.78 5.32 -24.67
CA LYS A 296 20.09 5.88 -23.50
C LYS A 296 20.75 5.37 -22.23
N GLY A 297 21.32 6.28 -21.43
CA GLY A 297 21.91 5.98 -20.13
C GLY A 297 21.64 7.08 -19.11
N LYS A 298 22.37 7.08 -18.00
CA LYS A 298 22.25 8.11 -16.97
C LYS A 298 23.35 9.15 -17.11
N ALA A 299 23.07 10.39 -16.74
CA ALA A 299 24.05 11.47 -16.79
C ALA A 299 25.30 11.17 -15.95
N SER A 300 25.16 10.48 -14.82
CA SER A 300 26.31 10.05 -14.00
C SER A 300 27.24 9.03 -14.68
N HIS A 301 26.80 8.36 -15.76
CA HIS A 301 27.65 7.46 -16.53
C HIS A 301 28.71 8.20 -17.35
N TYR A 302 28.50 9.48 -17.64
CA TYR A 302 29.35 10.23 -18.58
C TYR A 302 30.83 10.21 -18.17
N HIS A 303 31.12 10.46 -16.90
CA HIS A 303 32.49 10.45 -16.39
C HIS A 303 33.15 9.07 -16.53
N ALA A 304 32.41 7.98 -16.28
CA ALA A 304 32.93 6.62 -16.46
C ALA A 304 33.20 6.32 -17.93
N ILE A 305 32.29 6.72 -18.83
CA ILE A 305 32.42 6.53 -20.27
C ILE A 305 33.64 7.25 -20.83
N LEU A 306 33.85 8.53 -20.50
CA LEU A 306 34.98 9.33 -20.99
C LEU A 306 36.36 8.73 -20.63
N ASN A 307 36.43 7.98 -19.54
CA ASN A 307 37.65 7.31 -19.10
C ASN A 307 37.98 6.02 -19.86
N THR A 308 37.11 5.58 -20.79
CA THR A 308 37.37 4.42 -21.65
C THR A 308 38.08 4.82 -22.95
N PRO A 309 38.86 3.93 -23.59
CA PRO A 309 39.59 4.25 -24.83
C PRO A 309 38.68 4.75 -25.96
N ASN A 310 37.50 4.15 -26.11
CA ASN A 310 36.51 4.50 -27.13
C ASN A 310 35.56 5.63 -26.71
N GLY A 311 35.57 6.01 -25.42
CA GLY A 311 34.63 6.98 -24.87
C GLY A 311 35.05 8.44 -25.00
N LYS A 312 36.31 8.74 -25.35
CA LYS A 312 36.81 10.12 -25.49
C LYS A 312 36.07 10.98 -26.51
N ASN A 313 35.39 10.34 -27.46
CA ASN A 313 34.58 11.01 -28.48
C ASN A 313 33.08 10.99 -28.17
N VAL A 314 32.67 10.57 -26.97
CA VAL A 314 31.27 10.52 -26.57
C VAL A 314 30.84 11.87 -25.99
N MET A 315 29.66 12.31 -26.39
CA MET A 315 28.96 13.49 -25.89
C MET A 315 27.60 13.06 -25.34
N MET A 316 26.95 13.92 -24.56
CA MET A 316 25.60 13.68 -24.03
C MET A 316 24.64 14.83 -24.33
N GLN A 317 23.38 14.50 -24.55
CA GLN A 317 22.26 15.44 -24.68
C GLN A 317 21.03 14.94 -23.91
N LEU A 318 20.07 15.83 -23.66
CA LEU A 318 18.79 15.44 -23.08
C LEU A 318 18.01 14.53 -24.04
N PRO A 319 17.11 13.69 -23.51
CA PRO A 319 16.14 12.98 -24.34
C PRO A 319 15.20 13.96 -25.07
N PRO A 320 14.43 13.46 -26.07
CA PRO A 320 13.43 14.22 -26.81
C PRO A 320 12.54 15.11 -25.92
N LYS A 321 12.17 16.29 -26.43
CA LYS A 321 11.44 17.34 -25.70
C LYS A 321 12.12 17.83 -24.42
N ASN A 322 13.44 17.62 -24.29
CA ASN A 322 14.19 17.88 -23.06
C ASN A 322 13.61 17.22 -21.81
N THR A 323 12.78 16.20 -21.99
CA THR A 323 12.04 15.57 -20.91
C THR A 323 12.83 14.37 -20.42
N SER A 324 13.02 14.23 -19.11
CA SER A 324 13.82 13.14 -18.56
C SER A 324 13.35 12.78 -17.16
N ILE A 325 13.39 11.48 -16.86
CA ILE A 325 13.06 10.98 -15.53
C ILE A 325 14.19 11.30 -14.56
N ILE A 326 13.83 11.97 -13.47
CA ILE A 326 14.74 12.27 -12.38
C ILE A 326 14.79 11.07 -11.43
N ASN A 327 15.99 10.61 -11.14
CA ASN A 327 16.25 9.55 -10.17
C ASN A 327 17.02 10.17 -9.00
N ASN A 328 16.49 10.02 -7.78
CA ASN A 328 17.15 10.54 -6.60
C ASN A 328 17.51 9.38 -5.66
N LYS A 329 18.62 9.53 -4.94
CA LYS A 329 19.00 8.64 -3.86
C LYS A 329 19.00 9.40 -2.55
N TYR A 330 18.56 8.73 -1.49
CA TYR A 330 18.50 9.28 -0.15
C TYR A 330 19.25 8.40 0.82
N ILE A 331 19.91 9.01 1.80
CA ILE A 331 20.42 8.28 2.94
C ILE A 331 19.33 8.21 4.02
N VAL A 332 19.13 7.01 4.54
CA VAL A 332 18.19 6.68 5.61
C VAL A 332 18.97 6.01 6.73
N ILE A 333 18.67 6.38 7.97
CA ILE A 333 19.28 5.77 9.15
C ILE A 333 18.38 4.65 9.65
N ASN A 334 18.93 3.45 9.80
CA ASN A 334 18.20 2.31 10.32
C ASN A 334 17.93 2.50 11.82
N LYS A 335 16.65 2.54 12.19
CA LYS A 335 16.22 2.71 13.58
C LYS A 335 16.68 1.57 14.49
N ASN A 336 16.92 0.39 13.91
CA ASN A 336 17.35 -0.83 14.60
C ASN A 336 18.87 -0.94 14.78
N SER A 337 19.65 0.04 14.29
CA SER A 337 21.10 0.09 14.53
C SER A 337 21.44 0.10 16.02
N LEU A 338 22.54 -0.56 16.38
CA LEU A 338 23.08 -0.58 17.75
C LEU A 338 24.04 0.59 18.04
N LEU A 339 24.41 1.37 17.02
CA LEU A 339 25.28 2.54 17.19
C LEU A 339 24.51 3.73 17.77
N ASP A 340 25.23 4.67 18.38
CA ASP A 340 24.62 5.90 18.90
C ASP A 340 23.99 6.68 17.74
N LYS A 341 22.70 6.96 17.86
CA LYS A 341 21.91 7.72 16.89
C LYS A 341 22.54 9.08 16.58
N LYS A 342 23.15 9.74 17.56
CA LYS A 342 23.83 11.03 17.34
C LYS A 342 25.02 10.91 16.40
N VAL A 343 25.79 9.81 16.52
CA VAL A 343 26.91 9.51 15.62
C VAL A 343 26.38 9.25 14.21
N LEU A 344 25.30 8.46 14.07
CA LEU A 344 24.71 8.17 12.77
C LEU A 344 24.13 9.42 12.08
N ILE A 345 23.46 10.29 12.84
CA ILE A 345 22.92 11.56 12.32
C ILE A 345 24.05 12.46 11.83
N GLU A 346 25.13 12.57 12.59
CA GLU A 346 26.28 13.39 12.21
C GLU A 346 27.02 12.81 11.00
N ALA A 347 27.18 11.49 10.94
CA ALA A 347 27.73 10.79 9.79
C ALA A 347 26.88 11.04 8.54
N ALA A 348 25.56 10.91 8.64
CA ALA A 348 24.63 11.17 7.53
C ALA A 348 24.73 12.62 7.04
N LYS A 349 24.74 13.61 7.95
CA LYS A 349 24.94 15.04 7.61
C LYS A 349 26.24 15.27 6.86
N ARG A 350 27.33 14.61 7.27
CA ARG A 350 28.63 14.74 6.62
C ARG A 350 28.62 14.12 5.23
N LEU A 351 28.02 12.93 5.08
CA LEU A 351 27.88 12.22 3.80
C LEU A 351 26.99 12.96 2.79
N THR A 352 26.08 13.83 3.25
CA THR A 352 25.20 14.64 2.38
C THR A 352 25.60 16.11 2.29
N SER A 353 26.67 16.51 2.98
CA SER A 353 27.17 17.89 3.03
C SER A 353 27.51 18.45 1.64
N LYS A 354 27.56 19.79 1.53
CA LYS A 354 27.96 20.48 0.29
C LYS A 354 29.34 20.04 -0.17
N GLU A 355 30.29 19.93 0.77
CA GLU A 355 31.66 19.53 0.48
C GLU A 355 31.72 18.10 -0.05
N MET A 356 30.99 17.17 0.57
CA MET A 356 30.92 15.79 0.09
C MET A 356 30.25 15.70 -1.29
N GLN A 357 29.20 16.46 -1.54
CA GLN A 357 28.54 16.47 -2.85
C GLN A 357 29.45 17.04 -3.95
N LEU A 358 30.20 18.11 -3.66
CA LEU A 358 31.22 18.64 -4.57
C LEU A 358 32.34 17.62 -4.81
N TYR A 359 32.79 16.93 -3.76
CA TYR A 359 33.83 15.91 -3.87
C TYR A 359 33.37 14.74 -4.77
N LYS A 360 32.17 14.22 -4.55
CA LYS A 360 31.57 13.17 -5.40
C LYS A 360 31.44 13.61 -6.85
N ALA A 361 31.07 14.87 -7.08
CA ALA A 361 30.98 15.43 -8.42
C ALA A 361 32.35 15.51 -9.12
N GLU A 362 33.37 16.00 -8.43
CA GLU A 362 34.72 16.17 -9.00
C GLU A 362 35.42 14.84 -9.27
N GLN A 363 35.32 13.88 -8.35
CA GLN A 363 36.04 12.61 -8.45
C GLN A 363 35.31 11.56 -9.31
N PHE A 364 33.97 11.57 -9.30
CA PHE A 364 33.17 10.49 -9.90
C PHE A 364 32.15 10.96 -10.92
N GLY A 365 32.03 12.28 -11.16
CA GLY A 365 31.03 12.84 -12.06
C GLY A 365 29.58 12.67 -11.55
N LYS A 366 29.40 12.49 -10.25
CA LYS A 366 28.06 12.42 -9.64
C LYS A 366 27.40 13.80 -9.65
N ILE A 367 26.09 13.83 -9.82
CA ILE A 367 25.36 15.10 -9.89
C ILE A 367 24.89 15.48 -8.48
N PRO A 368 25.26 16.67 -7.99
CA PRO A 368 24.80 17.12 -6.69
C PRO A 368 23.29 17.40 -6.74
N THR A 369 22.67 17.27 -5.58
CA THR A 369 21.25 17.55 -5.31
C THR A 369 20.96 19.04 -5.11
N PHE A 370 21.89 19.92 -5.53
CA PHE A 370 21.81 21.35 -5.30
C PHE A 370 20.62 22.01 -6.00
N ASP A 371 20.05 23.02 -5.34
CA ASP A 371 19.13 23.97 -5.94
C ASP A 371 19.90 24.95 -6.82
N MET A 372 19.88 24.72 -8.13
CA MET A 372 20.62 25.55 -9.09
C MET A 372 20.10 26.99 -9.16
N THR A 373 18.90 27.29 -8.64
CA THR A 373 18.41 28.67 -8.56
C THR A 373 19.21 29.53 -7.57
N GLN A 374 19.89 28.89 -6.62
CA GLN A 374 20.72 29.55 -5.61
C GLN A 374 22.17 29.79 -6.08
N ARG A 375 22.46 29.61 -7.38
CA ARG A 375 23.79 29.78 -7.96
C ARG A 375 24.45 31.12 -7.61
N ASP A 376 23.69 32.21 -7.59
CA ASP A 376 24.23 33.54 -7.33
C ASP A 376 24.40 33.83 -5.83
N SER A 377 23.67 33.12 -4.97
CA SER A 377 23.69 33.29 -3.51
C SER A 377 24.62 32.33 -2.78
N ASP A 378 24.88 31.14 -3.34
CA ASP A 378 25.68 30.09 -2.70
C ASP A 378 27.03 29.86 -3.41
N PRO A 379 28.17 30.10 -2.74
CA PRO A 379 29.50 29.92 -3.33
C PRO A 379 29.81 28.50 -3.80
N SER A 380 29.28 27.47 -3.13
CA SER A 380 29.52 26.06 -3.48
C SER A 380 28.80 25.71 -4.78
N ILE A 381 27.56 26.16 -4.91
CA ILE A 381 26.73 25.95 -6.11
C ILE A 381 27.33 26.73 -7.30
N LYS A 382 27.80 27.96 -7.05
CA LYS A 382 28.54 28.74 -8.05
C LYS A 382 29.79 28.02 -8.54
N THR A 383 30.61 27.52 -7.62
CA THR A 383 31.85 26.80 -7.96
C THR A 383 31.57 25.56 -8.81
N TYR A 384 30.57 24.77 -8.43
CA TYR A 384 30.14 23.62 -9.22
C TYR A 384 29.71 24.01 -10.64
N SER A 385 28.91 25.08 -10.73
CA SER A 385 28.37 25.62 -11.99
C SER A 385 29.47 26.10 -12.94
N GLU A 386 30.52 26.72 -12.41
CA GLU A 386 31.67 27.20 -13.18
C GLU A 386 32.58 26.06 -13.64
N LYS A 387 32.76 25.01 -12.83
CA LYS A 387 33.55 23.82 -13.20
C LYS A 387 32.85 22.92 -14.22
N ASN A 388 31.51 22.90 -14.26
CA ASN A 388 30.72 21.97 -15.09
C ASN A 388 29.70 22.69 -16.00
N PRO A 389 30.15 23.58 -16.91
CA PRO A 389 29.25 24.42 -17.70
C PRO A 389 28.35 23.61 -18.66
N GLU A 390 28.85 22.51 -19.24
CA GLU A 390 28.08 21.66 -20.15
C GLU A 390 26.90 20.98 -19.43
N LEU A 391 27.17 20.38 -18.27
CA LEU A 391 26.16 19.72 -17.46
C LEU A 391 25.17 20.73 -16.89
N LEU A 392 25.61 21.93 -16.53
CA LEU A 392 24.71 23.01 -16.10
C LEU A 392 23.75 23.43 -17.22
N ASN A 393 24.24 23.54 -18.45
CA ASN A 393 23.40 23.83 -19.61
C ASN A 393 22.32 22.74 -19.81
N ILE A 394 22.67 21.47 -19.60
CA ILE A 394 21.71 20.36 -19.62
C ILE A 394 20.70 20.47 -18.45
N ILE A 395 21.17 20.64 -17.22
CA ILE A 395 20.32 20.75 -16.02
C ILE A 395 19.36 21.94 -16.10
N SER A 396 19.78 23.07 -16.70
CA SER A 396 18.94 24.26 -16.85
C SER A 396 17.78 24.08 -17.85
N LYS A 397 17.90 23.09 -18.75
CA LYS A 397 16.96 22.86 -19.86
C LYS A 397 16.03 21.67 -19.63
N ILE A 398 16.32 20.83 -18.65
CA ILE A 398 15.57 19.61 -18.35
C ILE A 398 14.16 19.94 -17.89
N ILE A 399 13.20 19.21 -18.44
CA ILE A 399 11.83 19.16 -17.92
C ILE A 399 11.76 17.89 -17.08
N PRO A 400 11.74 18.00 -15.74
CA PRO A 400 11.84 16.86 -14.86
C PRO A 400 10.54 16.05 -14.84
N LEU A 401 10.65 14.74 -15.03
CA LEU A 401 9.57 13.79 -14.75
C LEU A 401 9.83 13.06 -13.44
N HIS A 402 8.92 13.23 -12.49
CA HIS A 402 8.90 12.48 -11.24
C HIS A 402 7.94 11.30 -11.38
N LEU A 403 8.49 10.09 -11.47
CA LEU A 403 7.73 8.90 -11.84
C LEU A 403 6.60 8.59 -10.83
N LYS A 404 6.87 8.72 -9.52
CA LYS A 404 5.86 8.57 -8.46
C LYS A 404 4.68 9.51 -8.65
N ASP A 405 4.97 10.77 -9.01
CA ASP A 405 3.94 11.78 -9.14
C ASP A 405 3.01 11.41 -10.30
N ILE A 406 3.51 10.94 -11.45
CA ILE A 406 2.68 10.58 -12.63
C ILE A 406 1.51 9.64 -12.28
N PHE A 407 1.77 8.63 -11.46
CA PHE A 407 0.77 7.63 -11.08
C PHE A 407 -0.07 8.01 -9.85
N LYS A 408 0.36 9.00 -9.08
CA LYS A 408 -0.31 9.43 -7.85
C LYS A 408 -1.69 10.03 -8.14
N SER A 409 -2.71 9.47 -7.50
CA SER A 409 -4.07 10.00 -7.38
C SER A 409 -4.66 9.63 -6.00
N GLU A 410 -5.83 10.15 -5.64
CA GLU A 410 -6.48 9.85 -4.36
C GLU A 410 -6.70 8.35 -4.13
N PHE A 411 -7.11 7.61 -5.16
CA PHE A 411 -7.38 6.17 -5.10
C PHE A 411 -6.32 5.31 -5.80
N SER A 412 -5.18 5.91 -6.15
CA SER A 412 -4.11 5.21 -6.87
C SER A 412 -3.56 4.01 -6.10
N ALA A 413 -3.06 3.03 -6.84
CA ALA A 413 -2.30 1.93 -6.27
C ALA A 413 -0.99 2.46 -5.67
N PRO A 414 -0.48 1.85 -4.59
CA PRO A 414 0.87 2.14 -4.11
C PRO A 414 1.88 2.04 -5.25
N PHE A 415 2.78 3.02 -5.36
CA PHE A 415 3.73 3.05 -6.45
C PHE A 415 4.65 1.83 -6.46
N MET A 416 4.89 1.21 -5.31
CA MET A 416 5.63 -0.06 -5.22
C MET A 416 4.96 -1.17 -6.05
N GLU A 417 3.64 -1.26 -6.04
CA GLU A 417 2.89 -2.22 -6.86
C GLU A 417 3.03 -1.91 -8.36
N VAL A 418 2.89 -0.63 -8.72
CA VAL A 418 3.07 -0.15 -10.10
C VAL A 418 4.46 -0.49 -10.62
N ARG A 419 5.49 -0.24 -9.82
CA ARG A 419 6.90 -0.47 -10.18
C ARG A 419 7.21 -1.95 -10.41
N ILE A 420 6.53 -2.86 -9.71
CA ILE A 420 6.72 -4.30 -9.82
C ILE A 420 5.96 -4.87 -11.03
N LEU A 421 4.68 -4.53 -11.18
CA LEU A 421 3.75 -5.20 -12.09
C LEU A 421 3.70 -4.56 -13.49
N LEU A 422 3.54 -3.24 -13.58
CA LEU A 422 3.36 -2.54 -14.87
C LEU A 422 4.46 -2.81 -15.91
N PRO A 423 5.78 -2.88 -15.55
CA PRO A 423 6.80 -3.22 -16.53
C PRO A 423 6.59 -4.59 -17.18
N GLN A 424 6.01 -5.55 -16.45
CA GLN A 424 5.72 -6.89 -16.99
C GLN A 424 4.58 -6.84 -17.99
N ASP A 425 3.52 -6.06 -17.72
CA ASP A 425 2.43 -5.87 -18.67
C ASP A 425 2.87 -5.12 -19.92
N ILE A 426 3.78 -4.14 -19.79
CA ILE A 426 4.39 -3.50 -20.96
C ILE A 426 5.17 -4.53 -21.78
N ARG A 427 5.96 -5.41 -21.15
CA ARG A 427 6.67 -6.50 -21.88
C ARG A 427 5.70 -7.47 -22.53
N LYS A 428 4.65 -7.89 -21.82
CA LYS A 428 3.60 -8.77 -22.34
C LYS A 428 2.92 -8.14 -23.55
N TYR A 429 2.57 -6.87 -23.47
CA TYR A 429 2.03 -6.10 -24.58
C TYR A 429 2.99 -6.06 -25.77
N LEU A 430 4.28 -5.78 -25.55
CA LEU A 430 5.27 -5.75 -26.63
C LEU A 430 5.38 -7.10 -27.35
N LYS A 431 5.10 -8.23 -26.69
CA LYS A 431 5.10 -9.59 -27.27
C LYS A 431 3.76 -9.96 -27.92
N GLU A 432 2.65 -9.73 -27.24
CA GLU A 432 1.33 -10.24 -27.61
C GLU A 432 0.47 -9.23 -28.40
N LYS A 433 0.81 -7.93 -28.34
CA LYS A 433 0.07 -6.81 -28.93
C LYS A 433 -1.38 -6.67 -28.44
N ASN A 434 -1.70 -7.17 -27.26
CA ASN A 434 -3.02 -7.02 -26.65
C ASN A 434 -3.16 -5.68 -25.94
N ASN A 435 -3.73 -4.68 -26.62
CA ASN A 435 -3.94 -3.34 -26.06
C ASN A 435 -4.88 -3.33 -24.85
N ASN A 436 -5.91 -4.18 -24.84
CA ASN A 436 -6.93 -4.16 -23.80
C ASN A 436 -6.36 -4.54 -22.43
N ASP A 437 -5.45 -5.51 -22.39
CA ASP A 437 -4.79 -5.92 -21.14
C ASP A 437 -4.00 -4.76 -20.54
N LEU A 438 -3.13 -4.11 -21.32
CA LEU A 438 -2.33 -2.98 -20.84
C LEU A 438 -3.19 -1.77 -20.45
N SER A 439 -4.22 -1.45 -21.24
CA SER A 439 -5.18 -0.38 -20.89
C SER A 439 -5.89 -0.69 -19.57
N ASN A 440 -6.30 -1.94 -19.35
CA ASN A 440 -6.95 -2.34 -18.10
C ASN A 440 -6.02 -2.21 -16.90
N VAL A 441 -4.74 -2.57 -17.04
CA VAL A 441 -3.73 -2.40 -15.98
C VAL A 441 -3.53 -0.92 -15.66
N ILE A 442 -3.32 -0.09 -16.68
CA ILE A 442 -3.12 1.36 -16.49
C ILE A 442 -4.36 2.03 -15.88
N GLU A 443 -5.56 1.60 -16.26
CA GLU A 443 -6.82 2.04 -15.63
C GLU A 443 -6.88 1.61 -14.16
N ASN A 444 -6.57 0.35 -13.84
CA ASN A 444 -6.57 -0.18 -12.47
C ASN A 444 -5.60 0.57 -11.54
N ILE A 445 -4.52 1.15 -12.07
CA ILE A 445 -3.59 1.97 -11.26
C ILE A 445 -4.34 3.14 -10.61
N LYS A 446 -5.26 3.81 -11.32
CA LYS A 446 -5.97 5.00 -10.80
C LYS A 446 -7.41 4.75 -10.37
N MET A 447 -8.08 3.77 -10.98
CA MET A 447 -9.50 3.52 -10.81
C MET A 447 -9.77 2.24 -10.02
N LEU A 448 -10.77 2.31 -9.15
CA LEU A 448 -11.34 1.12 -8.51
C LEU A 448 -12.33 0.45 -9.45
N LEU A 449 -12.61 -0.83 -9.21
CA LEU A 449 -13.51 -1.63 -10.05
C LEU A 449 -14.89 -0.98 -10.27
N MET A 450 -15.42 -0.31 -9.24
CA MET A 450 -16.75 0.32 -9.27
C MET A 450 -16.79 1.62 -10.06
N ASP A 451 -15.64 2.29 -10.22
CA ASP A 451 -15.52 3.59 -10.89
C ASP A 451 -15.18 3.44 -12.39
N LYS A 452 -14.92 2.22 -12.85
CA LYS A 452 -14.58 1.93 -14.24
C LYS A 452 -15.74 2.17 -15.18
N SER A 453 -15.50 3.00 -16.19
CA SER A 453 -16.49 3.38 -17.22
C SER A 453 -17.02 2.20 -18.07
N ASN A 454 -16.21 1.15 -18.26
CA ASN A 454 -16.56 -0.02 -19.07
C ASN A 454 -17.19 -1.17 -18.28
N VAL A 455 -17.20 -1.10 -16.95
CA VAL A 455 -17.94 -2.06 -16.13
C VAL A 455 -19.40 -1.63 -16.21
N ILE A 456 -20.19 -2.35 -17.01
CA ILE A 456 -21.64 -2.19 -17.01
C ILE A 456 -22.07 -2.23 -15.55
N HIS A 457 -22.71 -1.19 -15.00
CA HIS A 457 -23.24 -1.19 -13.63
C HIS A 457 -24.33 -2.26 -13.39
N PHE A 458 -24.54 -3.17 -14.34
CA PHE A 458 -25.45 -4.29 -14.24
C PHE A 458 -25.21 -5.17 -13.00
N PRO A 459 -23.97 -5.55 -12.61
CA PRO A 459 -23.73 -6.28 -11.37
C PRO A 459 -24.12 -5.48 -10.12
N THR A 460 -23.95 -4.16 -10.13
CA THR A 460 -24.38 -3.27 -9.04
C THR A 460 -25.91 -3.15 -8.98
N TYR A 461 -26.59 -2.99 -10.12
CA TYR A 461 -28.05 -3.02 -10.17
C TYR A 461 -28.63 -4.38 -9.78
N LEU A 462 -27.98 -5.48 -10.19
CA LEU A 462 -28.32 -6.85 -9.81
C LEU A 462 -28.17 -7.06 -8.30
N LEU A 463 -27.24 -6.37 -7.64
CA LEU A 463 -27.08 -6.36 -6.19
C LEU A 463 -28.17 -5.54 -5.49
N TYR A 464 -28.46 -4.33 -5.98
CA TYR A 464 -29.41 -3.42 -5.33
C TYR A 464 -30.86 -3.88 -5.42
N ALA A 465 -31.25 -4.54 -6.52
CA ALA A 465 -32.61 -5.05 -6.70
C ALA A 465 -33.08 -6.00 -5.56
N PRO A 466 -32.39 -7.09 -5.22
CA PRO A 466 -32.80 -7.97 -4.13
C PRO A 466 -32.76 -7.27 -2.77
N ILE A 467 -31.77 -6.41 -2.49
CA ILE A 467 -31.69 -5.65 -1.24
C ILE A 467 -32.94 -4.79 -1.05
N ILE A 468 -33.35 -4.04 -2.07
CA ILE A 468 -34.55 -3.19 -2.04
C ILE A 468 -35.82 -4.04 -1.87
N ILE A 469 -35.96 -5.11 -2.66
CA ILE A 469 -37.15 -5.99 -2.60
C ILE A 469 -37.31 -6.62 -1.22
N PHE A 470 -36.26 -7.23 -0.68
CA PHE A 470 -36.34 -7.89 0.63
C PHE A 470 -36.49 -6.91 1.78
N THR A 471 -35.92 -5.71 1.68
CA THR A 471 -36.13 -4.63 2.67
C THR A 471 -37.59 -4.17 2.69
N LEU A 472 -38.19 -3.93 1.52
CA LEU A 472 -39.61 -3.55 1.41
C LEU A 472 -40.53 -4.66 1.96
N LEU A 473 -40.24 -5.92 1.63
CA LEU A 473 -40.98 -7.07 2.19
C LEU A 473 -40.87 -7.13 3.72
N ALA A 474 -39.68 -6.92 4.28
CA ALA A 474 -39.47 -6.90 5.72
C ALA A 474 -40.25 -5.77 6.40
N ILE A 475 -40.28 -4.57 5.81
CA ILE A 475 -41.06 -3.42 6.31
C ILE A 475 -42.57 -3.76 6.31
N ILE A 476 -43.08 -4.39 5.24
CA ILE A 476 -44.48 -4.85 5.18
C ILE A 476 -44.78 -5.82 6.32
N VAL A 477 -43.88 -6.77 6.61
CA VAL A 477 -44.03 -7.70 7.75
C VAL A 477 -44.10 -6.94 9.07
N VAL A 478 -43.24 -5.94 9.30
CA VAL A 478 -43.27 -5.08 10.50
C VAL A 478 -44.62 -4.38 10.66
N ILE A 479 -45.15 -3.79 9.58
CA ILE A 479 -46.47 -3.12 9.58
C ILE A 479 -47.58 -4.11 9.95
N LEU A 480 -47.56 -5.33 9.39
CA LEU A 480 -48.53 -6.37 9.70
C LEU A 480 -48.43 -6.83 11.16
N ILE A 481 -47.22 -7.01 11.70
CA ILE A 481 -47.03 -7.35 13.13
C ILE A 481 -47.63 -6.26 14.02
N PHE A 482 -47.39 -4.99 13.69
CA PHE A 482 -47.94 -3.87 14.46
C PHE A 482 -49.47 -3.86 14.43
N LYS A 483 -50.07 -4.08 13.25
CA LYS A 483 -51.53 -4.15 13.06
C LYS A 483 -52.17 -5.29 13.83
N TYR A 484 -51.56 -6.48 13.82
CA TYR A 484 -52.10 -7.70 14.44
C TYR A 484 -51.56 -7.99 15.85
N ARG A 485 -50.88 -7.03 16.49
CA ARG A 485 -50.19 -7.22 17.78
C ARG A 485 -51.07 -7.72 18.94
N ASN A 486 -52.37 -7.44 18.88
CA ASN A 486 -53.33 -7.77 19.94
C ASN A 486 -53.85 -9.22 19.86
N TYR A 487 -53.63 -9.93 18.75
CA TYR A 487 -54.10 -11.31 18.59
C TYR A 487 -53.31 -12.29 19.47
N SER A 488 -54.01 -13.24 20.08
CA SER A 488 -53.46 -14.23 21.04
C SER A 488 -52.24 -14.99 20.48
N CYS A 489 -52.26 -15.33 19.19
CA CYS A 489 -51.19 -16.05 18.51
C CYS A 489 -49.86 -15.27 18.39
N LEU A 490 -49.93 -13.93 18.40
CA LEU A 490 -48.77 -13.02 18.29
C LEU A 490 -48.34 -12.45 19.64
N LYS A 491 -49.28 -12.26 20.58
CA LYS A 491 -49.00 -11.73 21.93
C LYS A 491 -48.00 -12.58 22.72
N ILE A 492 -47.97 -13.89 22.49
CA ILE A 492 -47.04 -14.85 23.12
C ILE A 492 -45.58 -14.55 22.76
N PHE A 493 -45.31 -14.04 21.55
CA PHE A 493 -43.97 -13.81 21.02
C PHE A 493 -43.42 -12.42 21.36
N SER A 494 -44.20 -11.60 22.09
CA SER A 494 -43.87 -10.20 22.38
C SER A 494 -43.60 -9.41 21.08
N PRO A 495 -44.64 -8.92 20.39
CA PRO A 495 -44.52 -8.30 19.07
C PRO A 495 -43.41 -7.23 18.96
N GLY A 496 -43.14 -6.48 20.03
CA GLY A 496 -42.05 -5.50 20.08
C GLY A 496 -40.65 -6.12 19.91
N PHE A 497 -40.36 -7.24 20.57
CA PHE A 497 -39.05 -7.91 20.43
C PHE A 497 -38.88 -8.53 19.03
N CYS A 498 -39.95 -9.09 18.44
CA CYS A 498 -39.91 -9.56 17.06
C CYS A 498 -39.66 -8.42 16.06
N ILE A 499 -40.27 -7.25 16.28
CA ILE A 499 -40.02 -6.06 15.44
C ILE A 499 -38.54 -5.64 15.55
N LEU A 500 -37.98 -5.59 16.76
CA LEU A 500 -36.56 -5.26 16.95
C LEU A 500 -35.63 -6.24 16.23
N SER A 501 -35.88 -7.55 16.32
CA SER A 501 -35.10 -8.54 15.55
C SER A 501 -35.22 -8.37 14.05
N ILE A 502 -36.42 -8.05 13.53
CA ILE A 502 -36.59 -7.80 12.09
C ILE A 502 -35.86 -6.52 11.67
N ILE A 503 -35.84 -5.47 12.51
CA ILE A 503 -35.05 -4.26 12.26
C ILE A 503 -33.55 -4.59 12.18
N GLY A 504 -33.03 -5.43 13.10
CA GLY A 504 -31.65 -5.91 13.02
C GLY A 504 -31.36 -6.66 11.70
N ILE A 505 -32.26 -7.53 11.27
CA ILE A 505 -32.12 -8.24 9.98
C ILE A 505 -32.18 -7.26 8.78
N ILE A 506 -33.06 -6.25 8.82
CA ILE A 506 -33.12 -5.19 7.78
C ILE A 506 -31.79 -4.44 7.71
N MET A 507 -31.23 -4.04 8.84
CA MET A 507 -29.92 -3.39 8.90
C MET A 507 -28.82 -4.28 8.31
N SER A 508 -28.85 -5.58 8.62
CA SER A 508 -27.92 -6.57 8.03
C SER A 508 -28.06 -6.70 6.50
N ILE A 509 -29.28 -6.56 5.95
CA ILE A 509 -29.55 -6.57 4.51
C ILE A 509 -29.02 -5.29 3.83
N ILE A 510 -29.12 -4.13 4.49
CA ILE A 510 -28.68 -2.84 3.94
C ILE A 510 -27.16 -2.67 4.03
N HIS A 511 -26.52 -3.27 5.06
CA HIS A 511 -25.10 -3.12 5.35
C HIS A 511 -24.15 -3.23 4.12
N PRO A 512 -24.27 -4.24 3.22
CA PRO A 512 -23.37 -4.37 2.07
C PRO A 512 -23.40 -3.17 1.13
N MET A 513 -24.56 -2.51 0.97
CA MET A 513 -24.68 -1.31 0.12
C MET A 513 -23.84 -0.17 0.68
N ILE A 514 -23.92 0.07 1.99
CA ILE A 514 -23.12 1.11 2.65
C ILE A 514 -21.64 0.72 2.61
N SER A 515 -21.31 -0.56 2.82
CA SER A 515 -19.92 -1.04 2.83
C SER A 515 -19.18 -0.82 1.50
N MET A 516 -19.85 -0.98 0.36
CA MET A 516 -19.23 -0.90 -0.97
C MET A 516 -18.94 0.53 -1.44
N GLU A 517 -19.71 1.52 -0.99
CA GLU A 517 -19.60 2.93 -1.44
C GLU A 517 -18.67 3.80 -0.57
N ASN A 518 -17.95 3.22 0.39
CA ASN A 518 -17.17 4.02 1.33
C ASN A 518 -15.85 4.51 0.77
N THR A 519 -15.68 5.82 0.79
CA THR A 519 -14.41 6.47 0.42
C THR A 519 -13.70 7.10 1.61
N ASN A 520 -14.22 7.01 2.84
CA ASN A 520 -13.64 7.64 4.05
C ASN A 520 -13.45 6.65 5.22
N PRO A 521 -12.25 6.55 5.85
CA PRO A 521 -11.99 5.65 6.98
C PRO A 521 -12.90 5.88 8.19
N ASN A 522 -13.39 7.12 8.39
CA ASN A 522 -14.33 7.41 9.47
C ASN A 522 -15.68 6.72 9.27
N VAL A 523 -16.10 6.50 8.02
CA VAL A 523 -17.31 5.73 7.73
C VAL A 523 -17.12 4.27 8.11
N CYS A 524 -15.90 3.73 7.99
CA CYS A 524 -15.61 2.39 8.48
C CYS A 524 -15.74 2.25 10.00
N LYS A 525 -15.29 3.27 10.76
CA LYS A 525 -15.49 3.30 12.22
C LYS A 525 -16.98 3.22 12.56
N TYR A 526 -17.80 3.98 11.83
CA TYR A 526 -19.25 3.92 11.97
C TYR A 526 -19.82 2.55 11.57
N LEU A 527 -19.32 1.96 10.48
CA LEU A 527 -19.77 0.63 10.02
C LEU A 527 -19.46 -0.46 11.03
N TYR A 528 -18.32 -0.42 11.69
CA TYR A 528 -18.00 -1.35 12.78
C TYR A 528 -19.05 -1.27 13.90
N ILE A 529 -19.41 -0.06 14.33
CA ILE A 529 -20.47 0.15 15.34
C ILE A 529 -21.84 -0.31 14.80
N TYR A 530 -22.13 -0.02 13.54
CA TYR A 530 -23.36 -0.42 12.86
C TYR A 530 -23.53 -1.95 12.84
N GLU A 531 -22.43 -2.68 12.62
CA GLU A 531 -22.37 -4.15 12.68
C GLU A 531 -22.72 -4.69 14.06
N THR A 532 -22.14 -4.12 15.11
CA THR A 532 -22.48 -4.45 16.50
C THR A 532 -23.97 -4.21 16.76
N ILE A 533 -24.50 -3.06 16.36
CA ILE A 533 -25.92 -2.69 16.60
C ILE A 533 -26.88 -3.69 15.95
N PHE A 534 -26.68 -4.04 14.67
CA PHE A 534 -27.63 -4.95 14.02
C PHE A 534 -27.52 -6.37 14.55
N THR A 535 -26.31 -6.81 14.92
CA THR A 535 -26.08 -8.13 15.52
C THR A 535 -26.78 -8.24 16.87
N ASP A 536 -26.62 -7.23 17.72
CA ASP A 536 -27.27 -7.15 19.03
C ASP A 536 -28.79 -7.01 18.94
N LEU A 537 -29.29 -6.19 18.01
CA LEU A 537 -30.73 -6.07 17.72
C LEU A 537 -31.33 -7.38 17.24
N THR A 538 -30.55 -8.24 16.60
CA THR A 538 -31.01 -9.56 16.16
C THR A 538 -30.99 -10.55 17.32
N LEU A 539 -29.87 -10.64 18.05
CA LEU A 539 -29.62 -11.63 19.11
C LEU A 539 -30.39 -11.36 20.41
N PHE A 540 -30.24 -10.17 21.00
CA PHE A 540 -30.72 -9.90 22.36
C PHE A 540 -32.24 -9.97 22.51
N PRO A 541 -33.08 -9.52 21.54
CA PRO A 541 -34.53 -9.69 21.66
C PRO A 541 -34.95 -11.16 21.67
N MET A 542 -34.26 -12.03 20.92
CA MET A 542 -34.56 -13.48 20.90
C MET A 542 -34.22 -14.14 22.24
N VAL A 543 -33.10 -13.74 22.86
CA VAL A 543 -32.71 -14.18 24.20
C VAL A 543 -33.71 -13.68 25.25
N ALA A 544 -34.14 -12.43 25.15
CA ALA A 544 -35.13 -11.84 26.06
C ALA A 544 -36.48 -12.58 26.02
N VAL A 545 -36.98 -12.92 24.82
CA VAL A 545 -38.21 -13.72 24.66
C VAL A 545 -38.02 -15.13 25.24
N THR A 546 -36.88 -15.76 24.98
CA THR A 546 -36.54 -17.09 25.50
C THR A 546 -36.48 -17.11 27.02
N TYR A 547 -35.79 -16.13 27.62
CA TYR A 547 -35.67 -16.00 29.07
C TYR A 547 -37.02 -15.69 29.73
N ARG A 548 -37.87 -14.87 29.10
CA ARG A 548 -39.23 -14.61 29.55
C ARG A 548 -40.05 -15.91 29.59
N LEU A 549 -39.97 -16.74 28.56
CA LEU A 549 -40.66 -18.03 28.54
C LEU A 549 -40.11 -18.96 29.63
N TYR A 550 -38.79 -19.06 29.76
CA TYR A 550 -38.14 -19.86 30.80
C TYR A 550 -38.61 -19.47 32.20
N THR A 551 -38.64 -18.19 32.53
CA THR A 551 -39.03 -17.70 33.86
C THR A 551 -40.51 -17.93 34.16
N ILE A 552 -41.41 -17.76 33.19
CA ILE A 552 -42.84 -18.06 33.34
C ILE A 552 -43.08 -19.54 33.66
N TYR A 553 -42.33 -20.45 33.04
CA TYR A 553 -42.58 -21.90 33.19
C TYR A 553 -41.72 -22.59 34.25
N SER A 554 -40.54 -22.06 34.57
CA SER A 554 -39.65 -22.62 35.59
C SER A 554 -40.03 -22.19 37.01
N SER A 555 -40.62 -21.02 37.19
CA SER A 555 -40.99 -20.53 38.52
C SER A 555 -42.34 -21.08 38.98
N LYS A 556 -42.35 -21.96 39.99
CA LYS A 556 -43.53 -22.27 40.82
C LYS A 556 -43.90 -21.11 41.78
N ALA A 557 -43.31 -19.93 41.60
CA ALA A 557 -43.18 -18.92 42.66
C ALA A 557 -44.09 -17.69 42.44
N LYS A 558 -45.15 -17.62 43.26
CA LYS A 558 -45.99 -16.48 43.68
C LYS A 558 -46.04 -15.22 42.77
N ASP A 559 -47.28 -14.89 42.36
CA ASP A 559 -47.73 -13.88 41.39
C ASP A 559 -47.05 -12.49 41.40
N ASN A 560 -46.50 -12.02 42.51
CA ASN A 560 -45.91 -10.66 42.58
C ASN A 560 -44.57 -10.50 41.83
N LYS A 561 -43.76 -11.56 41.66
CA LYS A 561 -42.51 -11.47 40.88
C LYS A 561 -42.75 -11.43 39.36
N ILE A 562 -43.89 -11.94 38.89
CA ILE A 562 -44.25 -12.02 37.47
C ILE A 562 -44.72 -10.67 36.94
N LYS A 563 -45.39 -9.85 37.76
CA LYS A 563 -45.97 -8.55 37.37
C LYS A 563 -44.93 -7.53 36.85
N HIS A 564 -43.69 -7.55 37.37
CA HIS A 564 -42.60 -6.66 36.95
C HIS A 564 -41.55 -7.33 36.05
N LEU A 565 -41.76 -8.58 35.63
CA LEU A 565 -40.79 -9.36 34.86
C LEU A 565 -40.48 -8.70 33.50
N ASN A 566 -41.51 -8.26 32.77
CA ASN A 566 -41.32 -7.60 31.46
C ASN A 566 -40.49 -6.32 31.58
N THR A 567 -40.73 -5.51 32.61
CA THR A 567 -39.97 -4.27 32.85
C THR A 567 -38.50 -4.57 33.15
N ARG A 568 -38.21 -5.58 33.98
CA ARG A 568 -36.84 -5.99 34.30
C ARG A 568 -36.09 -6.55 33.10
N ILE A 569 -36.76 -7.36 32.27
CA ILE A 569 -36.17 -7.91 31.04
C ILE A 569 -35.87 -6.78 30.05
N ASN A 570 -36.78 -5.84 29.86
CA ASN A 570 -36.55 -4.67 29.00
C ASN A 570 -35.37 -3.81 29.51
N ILE A 571 -35.28 -3.57 30.82
CA ILE A 571 -34.15 -2.82 31.41
C ILE A 571 -32.84 -3.57 31.19
N PHE A 572 -32.79 -4.88 31.45
CA PHE A 572 -31.59 -5.69 31.23
C PHE A 572 -31.17 -5.68 29.75
N PHE A 573 -32.13 -5.82 28.83
CA PHE A 573 -31.91 -5.71 27.39
C PHE A 573 -31.28 -4.37 27.00
N ILE A 574 -31.86 -3.25 27.45
CA ILE A 574 -31.35 -1.91 27.15
C ILE A 574 -29.93 -1.72 27.70
N ILE A 575 -29.68 -2.16 28.95
CA ILE A 575 -28.36 -2.05 29.57
C ILE A 575 -27.33 -2.88 28.81
N ALA A 576 -27.64 -4.14 28.47
CA ALA A 576 -26.73 -5.01 27.74
C ALA A 576 -26.38 -4.44 26.36
N MET A 577 -27.38 -3.93 25.63
CA MET A 577 -27.19 -3.28 24.34
C MET A 577 -26.31 -2.02 24.46
N LEU A 578 -26.57 -1.17 25.45
CA LEU A 578 -25.76 0.03 25.67
C LEU A 578 -24.29 -0.30 26.00
N ILE A 579 -24.05 -1.36 26.78
CA ILE A 579 -22.70 -1.81 27.10
C ILE A 579 -21.96 -2.26 25.84
N MET A 580 -22.58 -3.07 24.99
CA MET A 580 -21.95 -3.57 23.75
C MET A 580 -21.67 -2.44 22.75
N VAL A 581 -22.65 -1.54 22.54
CA VAL A 581 -22.47 -0.39 21.65
C VAL A 581 -21.40 0.56 22.20
N PHE A 582 -21.35 0.80 23.51
CA PHE A 582 -20.31 1.62 24.12
C PHE A 582 -18.93 0.99 23.99
N TYR A 583 -18.83 -0.33 24.20
CA TYR A 583 -17.60 -1.07 23.98
C TYR A 583 -17.12 -0.95 22.53
N SER A 584 -17.98 -1.24 21.55
CA SER A 584 -17.66 -1.16 20.12
C SER A 584 -17.26 0.26 19.71
N ALA A 585 -17.97 1.28 20.18
CA ALA A 585 -17.63 2.68 19.93
C ALA A 585 -16.29 3.09 20.57
N ALA A 586 -16.01 2.65 21.79
CA ALA A 586 -14.74 2.93 22.44
C ALA A 586 -13.56 2.27 21.71
N VAL A 587 -13.74 1.01 21.29
CA VAL A 587 -12.74 0.27 20.52
C VAL A 587 -12.51 0.93 19.17
N SER A 588 -13.57 1.25 18.42
CA SER A 588 -13.45 1.78 17.05
C SER A 588 -12.91 3.21 17.00
N LEU A 589 -13.21 4.05 18.00
CA LEU A 589 -12.78 5.44 18.02
C LEU A 589 -11.37 5.63 18.59
N PHE A 590 -10.98 4.86 19.61
CA PHE A 590 -9.76 5.12 20.38
C PHE A 590 -8.67 4.07 20.22
N ILE A 591 -9.00 2.84 19.82
CA ILE A 591 -8.04 1.72 19.81
C ILE A 591 -7.70 1.32 18.38
N LEU A 592 -8.71 1.12 17.54
CA LEU A 592 -8.53 0.63 16.17
C LEU A 592 -8.19 1.76 15.20
N ASN A 593 -7.13 1.55 14.41
CA ASN A 593 -6.81 2.39 13.26
C ASN A 593 -7.40 1.76 12.00
N PHE A 594 -8.43 2.40 11.45
CA PHE A 594 -9.09 1.98 10.21
C PHE A 594 -8.39 2.58 9.01
N TYR A 595 -8.28 1.78 7.94
CA TYR A 595 -7.70 2.20 6.67
C TYR A 595 -8.28 1.35 5.53
N PHE A 596 -8.08 1.83 4.30
CA PHE A 596 -8.54 1.11 3.11
C PHE A 596 -7.48 0.17 2.58
N HIS A 597 -7.98 -0.96 2.09
CA HIS A 597 -7.18 -2.02 1.50
C HIS A 597 -7.80 -2.43 0.17
N SER A 598 -7.00 -2.59 -0.87
CA SER A 598 -7.47 -3.12 -2.15
C SER A 598 -7.26 -4.62 -2.23
N TYR A 599 -8.36 -5.36 -2.37
CA TYR A 599 -8.33 -6.73 -2.85
C TYR A 599 -8.06 -6.75 -4.35
N GLY A 600 -7.21 -7.69 -4.76
CA GLY A 600 -6.69 -7.78 -6.13
C GLY A 600 -5.46 -6.90 -6.34
N THR A 601 -5.07 -6.76 -7.60
CA THR A 601 -3.86 -6.02 -8.02
C THR A 601 -4.18 -5.18 -9.26
N ILE A 602 -3.23 -4.38 -9.71
CA ILE A 602 -3.36 -3.64 -10.97
C ILE A 602 -3.53 -4.57 -12.18
N ASP A 603 -3.08 -5.81 -12.13
CA ASP A 603 -3.21 -6.78 -13.24
C ASP A 603 -4.63 -7.32 -13.39
N THR A 604 -5.40 -7.33 -12.29
CA THR A 604 -6.73 -7.94 -12.25
C THR A 604 -7.79 -6.85 -12.12
N TYR A 605 -8.03 -6.41 -10.89
CA TYR A 605 -8.88 -5.29 -10.52
C TYR A 605 -8.53 -4.89 -9.10
N ARG A 606 -8.92 -3.67 -8.72
CA ARG A 606 -8.79 -3.18 -7.35
C ARG A 606 -10.17 -2.91 -6.76
N GLN A 607 -10.52 -3.70 -5.75
CA GLN A 607 -11.74 -3.49 -4.96
C GLN A 607 -11.35 -2.99 -3.58
N GLN A 608 -11.81 -1.80 -3.22
CA GLN A 608 -11.63 -1.28 -1.88
C GLN A 608 -12.44 -2.09 -0.86
N VAL A 609 -11.80 -2.40 0.26
CA VAL A 609 -12.38 -3.01 1.45
C VAL A 609 -11.83 -2.29 2.66
N CYS A 610 -12.68 -2.06 3.66
CA CYS A 610 -12.21 -1.46 4.88
C CYS A 610 -11.64 -2.49 5.84
N THR A 611 -10.48 -2.17 6.41
CA THR A 611 -9.78 -3.04 7.36
C THR A 611 -9.22 -2.19 8.51
N TYR A 612 -8.71 -2.85 9.54
CA TYR A 612 -8.16 -2.19 10.73
C TYR A 612 -6.90 -2.90 11.22
N SER A 613 -6.07 -2.17 12.00
CA SER A 613 -4.68 -2.56 12.32
C SER A 613 -4.49 -3.74 13.28
N ASP A 614 -5.56 -4.26 13.88
CA ASP A 614 -5.49 -5.37 14.84
C ASP A 614 -5.79 -6.70 14.13
N ASN A 615 -5.22 -7.79 14.63
CA ASN A 615 -5.41 -9.16 14.11
C ASN A 615 -6.82 -9.72 14.42
N GLY A 616 -7.83 -8.86 14.48
CA GLY A 616 -9.22 -9.21 14.82
C GLY A 616 -9.41 -9.65 16.27
N ILE A 617 -8.56 -9.23 17.22
CA ILE A 617 -8.69 -9.65 18.62
C ILE A 617 -9.99 -9.08 19.21
N PHE A 618 -10.26 -7.79 18.96
CA PHE A 618 -11.49 -7.16 19.47
C PHE A 618 -12.77 -7.74 18.86
N GLU A 619 -12.77 -7.99 17.54
CA GLU A 619 -13.87 -8.70 16.87
C GLU A 619 -14.03 -10.12 17.45
N SER A 620 -12.93 -10.82 17.73
CA SER A 620 -12.95 -12.12 18.37
C SER A 620 -13.59 -12.06 19.75
N ILE A 621 -13.27 -11.07 20.57
CA ILE A 621 -13.88 -10.86 21.90
C ILE A 621 -15.39 -10.66 21.77
N GLU A 622 -15.85 -9.77 20.88
CA GLU A 622 -17.28 -9.56 20.62
C GLU A 622 -17.97 -10.86 20.20
N ARG A 623 -17.34 -11.61 19.30
CA ARG A 623 -17.85 -12.89 18.82
C ARG A 623 -17.95 -13.94 19.93
N ARG A 624 -16.96 -14.00 20.84
CA ARG A 624 -17.01 -14.90 22.01
C ARG A 624 -18.11 -14.51 23.00
N VAL A 625 -18.37 -13.21 23.19
CA VAL A 625 -19.51 -12.76 24.00
C VAL A 625 -20.83 -13.20 23.37
N ASN A 626 -20.97 -13.04 22.05
CA ASN A 626 -22.17 -13.48 21.32
C ASN A 626 -22.35 -15.01 21.36
N GLU A 627 -21.27 -15.78 21.22
CA GLU A 627 -21.28 -17.25 21.38
C GLU A 627 -21.68 -17.69 22.79
N LEU A 628 -21.18 -17.02 23.84
CA LEU A 628 -21.56 -17.29 25.23
C LEU A 628 -23.07 -17.09 25.42
N ILE A 629 -23.61 -15.99 24.89
CA ILE A 629 -25.04 -15.67 24.96
C ILE A 629 -25.86 -16.72 24.20
N TYR A 630 -25.37 -17.20 23.07
CA TYR A 630 -25.97 -18.30 22.32
C TYR A 630 -26.03 -19.60 23.14
N ILE A 631 -24.94 -19.97 23.82
CA ILE A 631 -24.89 -21.15 24.70
C ILE A 631 -25.90 -21.02 25.84
N VAL A 632 -25.97 -19.84 26.48
CA VAL A 632 -26.95 -19.58 27.55
C VAL A 632 -28.38 -19.76 27.03
N MET A 633 -28.68 -19.26 25.84
CA MET A 633 -30.00 -19.42 25.23
C MET A 633 -30.36 -20.90 24.97
N ILE A 634 -29.42 -21.71 24.45
CA ILE A 634 -29.63 -23.16 24.28
C ILE A 634 -29.95 -23.82 25.62
N VAL A 635 -29.15 -23.53 26.66
CA VAL A 635 -29.35 -24.11 28.01
C VAL A 635 -30.73 -23.77 28.55
N LEU A 636 -31.18 -22.52 28.40
CA LEU A 636 -32.52 -22.10 28.80
C LEU A 636 -33.61 -22.90 28.08
N ILE A 637 -33.47 -23.10 26.77
CA ILE A 637 -34.49 -23.80 25.97
C ILE A 637 -34.55 -25.29 26.27
N VAL A 638 -33.39 -25.94 26.38
CA VAL A 638 -33.28 -27.36 26.77
C VAL A 638 -33.96 -27.59 28.12
N ARG A 639 -33.74 -26.70 29.10
CA ARG A 639 -34.40 -26.79 30.41
C ARG A 639 -35.92 -26.61 30.36
N THR A 640 -36.45 -25.80 29.44
CA THR A 640 -37.90 -25.65 29.24
C THR A 640 -38.59 -26.80 28.47
N GLY A 641 -37.84 -27.66 27.79
CA GLY A 641 -38.29 -28.97 27.27
C GLY A 641 -39.60 -28.94 26.44
N LYS A 642 -40.57 -29.81 26.80
CA LYS A 642 -41.82 -30.05 26.06
C LYS A 642 -42.70 -28.79 25.91
N VAL A 643 -42.59 -27.83 26.81
CA VAL A 643 -43.39 -26.59 26.79
C VAL A 643 -42.98 -25.70 25.63
N CYS A 644 -41.68 -25.55 25.36
CA CYS A 644 -41.19 -24.79 24.21
C CYS A 644 -41.64 -25.37 22.86
N LYS A 645 -41.90 -26.69 22.79
CA LYS A 645 -42.40 -27.35 21.57
C LYS A 645 -43.84 -26.95 21.26
N LYS A 646 -44.69 -26.76 22.28
CA LYS A 646 -46.09 -26.32 22.14
C LYS A 646 -46.19 -24.87 21.66
N TYR A 647 -45.29 -24.00 22.10
CA TYR A 647 -45.33 -22.57 21.76
C TYR A 647 -44.47 -22.20 20.55
N GLY A 648 -43.66 -23.12 20.02
CA GLY A 648 -42.84 -22.89 18.83
C GLY A 648 -41.54 -22.12 19.10
N ALA A 649 -41.09 -22.03 20.35
CA ALA A 649 -39.87 -21.34 20.75
C ALA A 649 -38.59 -21.99 20.19
N PHE A 650 -38.66 -23.28 19.82
CA PHE A 650 -37.59 -23.96 19.08
C PHE A 650 -37.23 -23.27 17.76
N LYS A 651 -38.16 -22.53 17.14
CA LYS A 651 -37.89 -21.78 15.91
C LYS A 651 -36.78 -20.74 16.10
N TYR A 652 -36.70 -20.11 17.28
CA TYR A 652 -35.64 -19.15 17.58
C TYR A 652 -34.25 -19.77 17.62
N ILE A 653 -34.12 -21.02 18.11
CA ILE A 653 -32.85 -21.75 18.04
C ILE A 653 -32.44 -21.98 16.60
N TYR A 654 -33.37 -22.46 15.77
CA TYR A 654 -33.06 -22.74 14.37
C TYR A 654 -32.68 -21.46 13.62
N ILE A 655 -33.37 -20.34 13.87
CA ILE A 655 -33.02 -19.05 13.27
C ILE A 655 -31.63 -18.61 13.70
N MET A 656 -31.34 -18.62 15.00
CA MET A 656 -30.03 -18.21 15.51
C MET A 656 -28.90 -19.12 15.04
N PHE A 657 -29.14 -20.43 14.98
CA PHE A 657 -28.19 -21.39 14.44
C PHE A 657 -27.94 -21.16 12.94
N CYS A 658 -29.01 -20.89 12.17
CA CYS A 658 -28.87 -20.51 10.77
C CYS A 658 -28.11 -19.20 10.61
N ILE A 659 -28.38 -18.16 11.41
CA ILE A 659 -27.62 -16.89 11.39
C ILE A 659 -26.15 -17.13 11.67
N GLY A 660 -25.83 -17.88 12.74
CA GLY A 660 -24.45 -18.20 13.09
C GLY A 660 -23.73 -19.00 12.00
N ILE A 661 -24.40 -20.02 11.41
CA ILE A 661 -23.85 -20.77 10.28
C ILE A 661 -23.64 -19.85 9.08
N MET A 662 -24.60 -18.99 8.76
CA MET A 662 -24.50 -18.09 7.62
C MET A 662 -23.35 -17.10 7.79
N GLU A 663 -23.18 -16.49 8.96
CA GLU A 663 -22.08 -15.59 9.24
C GLU A 663 -20.73 -16.32 9.19
N TYR A 664 -20.64 -17.52 9.77
CA TYR A 664 -19.43 -18.32 9.70
C TYR A 664 -19.11 -18.75 8.26
N ALA A 665 -20.11 -19.25 7.52
CA ALA A 665 -19.98 -19.66 6.14
C ALA A 665 -19.63 -18.48 5.24
N PHE A 666 -20.22 -17.31 5.45
CA PHE A 666 -19.92 -16.10 4.68
C PHE A 666 -18.47 -15.66 4.91
N ASN A 667 -18.03 -15.55 6.17
CA ASN A 667 -16.64 -15.19 6.47
C ASN A 667 -15.66 -16.25 5.94
N PHE A 668 -16.02 -17.54 6.02
CA PHE A 668 -15.22 -18.61 5.43
C PHE A 668 -15.14 -18.47 3.91
N ILE A 669 -16.28 -18.34 3.21
CA ILE A 669 -16.32 -18.22 1.75
C ILE A 669 -15.48 -17.03 1.30
N LEU A 670 -15.65 -15.86 1.92
CA LEU A 670 -14.90 -14.64 1.57
C LEU A 670 -13.39 -14.84 1.62
N ASN A 671 -12.88 -15.57 2.63
CA ASN A 671 -11.46 -15.83 2.78
C ASN A 671 -10.88 -16.80 1.73
N TYR A 672 -11.73 -17.60 1.07
CA TYR A 672 -11.32 -18.58 0.06
C TYR A 672 -11.76 -18.22 -1.36
N LEU A 673 -12.26 -17.00 -1.58
CA LEU A 673 -12.64 -16.55 -2.91
C LEU A 673 -11.39 -16.39 -3.80
N PRO A 674 -11.41 -16.88 -5.05
CA PRO A 674 -10.28 -16.75 -5.96
C PRO A 674 -10.07 -15.28 -6.34
N THR A 675 -8.82 -14.81 -6.34
CA THR A 675 -8.45 -13.44 -6.73
C THR A 675 -9.03 -13.05 -8.11
N ASN A 676 -9.04 -14.00 -9.04
CA ASN A 676 -9.72 -13.85 -10.32
C ASN A 676 -11.23 -14.08 -10.16
N GLY A 677 -12.01 -13.02 -10.37
CA GLY A 677 -13.48 -13.08 -10.27
C GLY A 677 -14.03 -12.97 -8.84
N TYR A 678 -13.21 -12.64 -7.84
CA TYR A 678 -13.67 -12.47 -6.45
C TYR A 678 -14.83 -11.50 -6.33
N PHE A 679 -14.86 -10.41 -7.11
CA PHE A 679 -16.00 -9.49 -7.09
C PHE A 679 -17.32 -10.18 -7.49
N GLY A 680 -17.32 -11.02 -8.53
CA GLY A 680 -18.52 -11.76 -8.94
C GLY A 680 -19.01 -12.71 -7.86
N PHE A 681 -18.09 -13.47 -7.25
CA PHE A 681 -18.44 -14.37 -6.13
C PHE A 681 -18.86 -13.62 -4.87
N TYR A 682 -18.27 -12.45 -4.60
CA TYR A 682 -18.65 -11.56 -3.52
C TYR A 682 -20.10 -11.08 -3.69
N LEU A 683 -20.47 -10.62 -4.89
CA LEU A 683 -21.84 -10.23 -5.20
C LEU A 683 -22.83 -11.39 -5.02
N ILE A 684 -22.51 -12.57 -5.53
CA ILE A 684 -23.35 -13.77 -5.37
C ILE A 684 -23.53 -14.10 -3.88
N SER A 685 -22.46 -14.02 -3.09
CA SER A 685 -22.51 -14.28 -1.65
C SER A 685 -23.43 -13.29 -0.94
N ILE A 686 -23.41 -12.01 -1.31
CA ILE A 686 -24.34 -11.00 -0.75
C ILE A 686 -25.79 -11.30 -1.14
N ILE A 687 -26.04 -11.69 -2.39
CA ILE A 687 -27.40 -12.05 -2.84
C ILE A 687 -27.93 -13.24 -2.04
N ILE A 688 -27.12 -14.29 -1.87
CA ILE A 688 -27.47 -15.46 -1.07
C ILE A 688 -27.75 -15.05 0.39
N LYS A 689 -26.88 -14.25 1.01
CA LYS A 689 -27.06 -13.73 2.37
C LYS A 689 -28.38 -12.97 2.51
N THR A 690 -28.71 -12.12 1.54
CA THR A 690 -29.94 -11.32 1.52
C THR A 690 -31.18 -12.19 1.41
N VAL A 691 -31.17 -13.18 0.50
CA VAL A 691 -32.28 -14.14 0.34
C VAL A 691 -32.51 -14.95 1.62
N LEU A 692 -31.43 -15.45 2.22
CA LEU A 692 -31.53 -16.23 3.45
C LEU A 692 -32.07 -15.38 4.62
N ASN A 693 -31.61 -14.14 4.76
CA ASN A 693 -32.16 -13.20 5.74
C ASN A 693 -33.67 -12.96 5.53
N GLY A 694 -34.12 -12.83 4.28
CA GLY A 694 -35.56 -12.76 3.95
C GLY A 694 -36.33 -14.01 4.37
N LEU A 695 -35.77 -15.20 4.14
CA LEU A 695 -36.35 -16.48 4.57
C LEU A 695 -36.41 -16.60 6.10
N LEU A 696 -35.43 -16.07 6.82
CA LEU A 696 -35.46 -16.03 8.29
C LEU A 696 -36.60 -15.19 8.83
N ILE A 697 -36.87 -14.02 8.23
CA ILE A 697 -38.03 -13.17 8.60
C ILE A 697 -39.33 -13.96 8.40
N TYR A 698 -39.46 -14.66 7.27
CA TYR A 698 -40.62 -15.50 6.99
C TYR A 698 -40.78 -16.63 8.01
N TYR A 699 -39.68 -17.30 8.37
CA TYR A 699 -39.68 -18.40 9.34
C TYR A 699 -39.98 -17.93 10.78
N LEU A 700 -39.50 -16.74 11.14
CA LEU A 700 -39.72 -16.09 12.44
C LEU A 700 -41.19 -15.80 12.71
N VAL A 701 -41.87 -15.06 11.81
CA VAL A 701 -43.24 -14.57 12.05
C VAL A 701 -44.19 -14.79 10.86
N GLY A 702 -43.66 -14.93 9.64
CA GLY A 702 -44.45 -15.01 8.41
C GLY A 702 -45.52 -16.11 8.41
N SER A 703 -45.16 -17.33 8.83
CA SER A 703 -46.12 -18.46 8.86
C SER A 703 -47.33 -18.19 9.77
N ARG A 704 -47.15 -17.42 10.85
CA ARG A 704 -48.21 -17.10 11.81
C ARG A 704 -49.05 -15.90 11.39
N LEU A 705 -48.42 -14.91 10.75
CA LEU A 705 -49.17 -13.80 10.16
C LEU A 705 -50.14 -14.32 9.11
N ILE A 706 -49.70 -15.25 8.25
CA ILE A 706 -50.56 -15.90 7.27
C ILE A 706 -51.71 -16.64 7.97
N TYR A 707 -51.45 -17.35 9.06
CA TYR A 707 -52.48 -18.02 9.85
C TYR A 707 -53.52 -17.04 10.41
N VAL A 708 -53.08 -15.92 11.01
CA VAL A 708 -53.96 -14.88 11.57
C VAL A 708 -54.78 -14.20 10.47
N ILE A 709 -54.18 -13.92 9.32
CA ILE A 709 -54.89 -13.33 8.17
C ILE A 709 -55.95 -14.30 7.64
N LYS A 710 -55.62 -15.59 7.52
CA LYS A 710 -56.54 -16.63 6.99
C LYS A 710 -57.69 -16.97 7.94
N HIS A 711 -57.47 -16.91 9.25
CA HIS A 711 -58.47 -17.24 10.28
C HIS A 711 -59.09 -16.01 10.95
N ARG A 712 -59.01 -14.85 10.29
CA ARG A 712 -59.48 -13.56 10.80
C ARG A 712 -60.94 -13.60 11.27
N ASN A 713 -61.81 -14.34 10.56
CA ASN A 713 -63.24 -14.40 10.86
C ASN A 713 -63.60 -15.29 12.06
N ASN A 714 -62.70 -16.16 12.53
CA ASN A 714 -62.97 -17.03 13.70
C ASN A 714 -62.48 -16.41 15.02
N ALA A 715 -61.62 -15.40 14.96
CA ALA A 715 -61.04 -14.76 16.14
C ALA A 715 -61.98 -13.72 16.79
N ASP A 716 -62.89 -13.13 16.02
CA ASP A 716 -63.91 -12.21 16.58
C ASP A 716 -64.93 -12.96 17.46
N ASN A 717 -65.03 -14.30 17.32
CA ASN A 717 -65.90 -15.15 18.16
C ASN A 717 -65.21 -15.72 19.42
N LEU A 718 -63.92 -15.44 19.66
CA LEU A 718 -63.16 -15.97 20.80
C LEU A 718 -62.87 -14.92 21.89
N ASN A 719 -63.46 -13.72 21.79
CA ASN A 719 -63.38 -12.67 22.82
C ASN A 719 -64.53 -12.73 23.84
N TYR A 720 -65.37 -13.75 23.79
CA TYR A 720 -66.37 -14.07 24.83
C TYR A 720 -66.19 -15.52 25.28
N GLU A 721 -65.16 -15.79 26.07
CA GLU A 721 -65.13 -16.84 27.12
C GLU A 721 -63.89 -16.70 28.01
#